data_AF-A0A3F2RBU9-F1
#
_entry.id   AF-A0A3F2RBU9-F1
#
_cell.length_a   1.000
_cell.length_b   1.000
_cell.length_c   1.000
_cell.angle_alpha   90.00
_cell.angle_beta   90.00
_cell.angle_gamma   90.00
#
_symmetry.space_group_name_H-M   'P 1'
#
loop_
_entity.id
_entity.type
_entity.pdbx_description
1 polymer ?
#
loop_
_entity_poly.entity_id
_entity_poly.type
_entity_poly.pdbx_seq_one_letter_code
_entity_poly.pdbx_strand_id
1 'polypeptide(L)'
;ADHDYWSGFFTSRPTLKRFARVANILLQQVRQLDAVYQSHHSTELVSLQRAVGLVQHHDGLSGTEKQSVSYDYALRLNDGIIDAEKEMNEVLFVIGEKEPFRFCLMANTSVCDVSTQNDEFDVLIHNALARTSVETISIPITHKTAEVQVVTGDATVRSQDVFVALPVHPETQVAPYSFVFSVELKPLSTVRLLVKQKTTDGVDVDDILHSTTDVAPIDDSEGSEVVVLENHLIRAEINKATGSITKLANKKKNIQIPLSLDVAYYQAFQGGNGARSGAYAFRPDSNKTYPVTNATSDGIPTGSLPGVKMIDLQTGDSTDSKSVPRVAFKIGSWVTLEYRVNEDDEFLEIEWTVGSIPIKDNKGKEVILRFDARDSIKSASKIYTDSNALEFMERVRNHRDTWNLTLHNNQDAVAANYFPITTGAYIKDTNRQLNLVTDRAQGAASLADGQLEVMVHRRLLDDDGKGVGEHLNETESVYDSATKTQVTKGLVVRGNFFINVDSAEDGMRSLRSKMESQFFRPLTVFRKAVTSADEQAKLPWLTVNEFPPNVGLTTMQELSKQCLMVRLSHLYAVDEHATLSQPATVDFSKLFTVKNAVASEVTELTLTGTKPLPSSSAESSRFLWKTTDESNGASPRSLPVKGTSVVLQAIEVRAFRLCFGKSFVDADVESWDDEEGDSIGGALLDLAEII
;
A
#
# COMPACT_ATOMS: atom_id res chain seq x y z
N ALA A 1 28.97 12.52 -16.21
CA ALA A 1 28.63 13.84 -16.77
C ALA A 1 28.30 14.75 -15.60
N ASP A 2 28.78 15.98 -15.62
CA ASP A 2 28.50 16.93 -14.53
C ASP A 2 26.99 17.23 -14.49
N HIS A 3 26.42 17.32 -13.28
CA HIS A 3 25.01 17.71 -13.06
C HIS A 3 23.94 16.76 -13.61
N ASP A 4 24.20 15.45 -13.62
CA ASP A 4 23.38 14.46 -14.34
C ASP A 4 23.02 13.24 -13.49
N TYR A 5 22.46 13.47 -12.30
CA TYR A 5 22.01 12.40 -11.40
C TYR A 5 20.63 11.88 -11.81
N TRP A 6 20.53 10.58 -12.07
CA TRP A 6 19.28 9.92 -12.45
C TRP A 6 18.49 9.54 -11.20
N SER A 7 18.11 10.54 -10.41
CA SER A 7 17.28 10.38 -9.22
C SER A 7 15.85 10.90 -9.40
N GLY A 8 15.53 11.45 -10.59
CA GLY A 8 14.19 11.94 -10.92
C GLY A 8 13.20 10.81 -11.19
N PHE A 9 13.63 9.74 -11.87
CA PHE A 9 12.76 8.59 -12.19
C PHE A 9 12.28 7.82 -10.95
N PHE A 10 12.88 8.06 -9.78
CA PHE A 10 12.35 7.54 -8.52
C PHE A 10 10.92 8.03 -8.28
N THR A 11 10.55 9.22 -8.77
CA THR A 11 9.20 9.82 -8.62
C THR A 11 8.44 10.03 -9.93
N SER A 12 9.09 10.03 -11.11
CA SER A 12 8.40 10.24 -12.40
C SER A 12 7.18 9.32 -12.58
N ARG A 13 6.07 9.87 -13.10
CA ARG A 13 4.79 9.14 -13.28
C ARG A 13 4.28 8.45 -12.01
N PRO A 14 4.05 9.21 -10.93
CA PRO A 14 3.69 8.64 -9.63
C PRO A 14 2.32 7.93 -9.63
N THR A 15 1.42 8.24 -10.57
CA THR A 15 0.15 7.53 -10.73
C THR A 15 0.34 6.13 -11.33
N LEU A 16 1.18 5.97 -12.35
CA LEU A 16 1.51 4.66 -12.92
C LEU A 16 2.21 3.77 -11.88
N LYS A 17 3.16 4.32 -11.10
CA LYS A 17 3.81 3.60 -9.99
C LYS A 17 2.82 3.07 -8.96
N ARG A 18 1.82 3.86 -8.60
CA ARG A 18 0.72 3.43 -7.72
C ARG A 18 -0.15 2.39 -8.38
N PHE A 19 -0.50 2.57 -9.66
CA PHE A 19 -1.36 1.63 -10.35
C PHE A 19 -0.69 0.25 -10.49
N ALA A 20 0.61 0.20 -10.77
CA ALA A 20 1.39 -1.02 -10.75
C ALA A 20 1.38 -1.73 -9.37
N ARG A 21 1.47 -0.96 -8.27
CA ARG A 21 1.36 -1.50 -6.91
C ARG A 21 -0.04 -2.08 -6.65
N VAL A 22 -1.11 -1.34 -6.98
CA VAL A 22 -2.50 -1.80 -6.82
C VAL A 22 -2.77 -3.06 -7.66
N ALA A 23 -2.36 -3.07 -8.93
CA ALA A 23 -2.51 -4.23 -9.81
C ALA A 23 -1.78 -5.47 -9.27
N ASN A 24 -0.57 -5.31 -8.73
CA ASN A 24 0.15 -6.42 -8.10
C ASN A 24 -0.54 -6.91 -6.82
N ILE A 25 -1.09 -6.02 -5.99
CA ILE A 25 -1.83 -6.40 -4.79
C ILE A 25 -3.06 -7.24 -5.18
N LEU A 26 -3.87 -6.75 -6.13
CA LEU A 26 -5.03 -7.49 -6.64
C LEU A 26 -4.64 -8.86 -7.21
N LEU A 27 -3.53 -8.94 -7.97
CA LEU A 27 -2.99 -10.20 -8.48
C LEU A 27 -2.71 -11.21 -7.36
N GLN A 28 -2.04 -10.78 -6.28
CA GLN A 28 -1.76 -11.68 -5.16
C GLN A 28 -3.03 -12.09 -4.41
N GLN A 29 -3.97 -11.16 -4.23
CA GLN A 29 -5.18 -11.41 -3.46
C GLN A 29 -6.17 -12.32 -4.17
N VAL A 30 -6.35 -12.17 -5.49
CA VAL A 30 -7.23 -13.08 -6.25
C VAL A 30 -6.62 -14.49 -6.28
N ARG A 31 -5.29 -14.63 -6.41
CA ARG A 31 -4.61 -15.95 -6.26
C ARG A 31 -4.79 -16.55 -4.88
N GLN A 32 -4.71 -15.73 -3.86
CA GLN A 32 -4.88 -16.15 -2.48
C GLN A 32 -6.32 -16.59 -2.22
N LEU A 33 -7.30 -15.85 -2.72
CA LEU A 33 -8.72 -16.19 -2.66
C LEU A 33 -8.99 -17.53 -3.37
N ASP A 34 -8.48 -17.70 -4.59
CA ASP A 34 -8.57 -18.96 -5.33
C ASP A 34 -7.91 -20.11 -4.56
N ALA A 35 -6.72 -19.90 -3.99
CA ALA A 35 -6.06 -20.90 -3.15
C ALA A 35 -6.80 -21.24 -1.85
N VAL A 36 -7.53 -20.30 -1.23
CA VAL A 36 -8.33 -20.53 0.00
C VAL A 36 -9.63 -21.27 -0.29
N TYR A 37 -10.21 -21.09 -1.48
CA TYR A 37 -11.54 -21.61 -1.81
C TYR A 37 -11.55 -22.73 -2.86
N GLN A 38 -10.47 -22.91 -3.61
CA GLN A 38 -10.30 -23.91 -4.67
C GLN A 38 -11.46 -23.92 -5.67
N SER A 39 -11.48 -22.93 -6.56
CA SER A 39 -12.38 -23.00 -7.71
C SER A 39 -11.97 -24.18 -8.60
N HIS A 40 -12.89 -24.74 -9.39
CA HIS A 40 -12.58 -25.93 -10.20
C HIS A 40 -11.53 -25.70 -11.30
N HIS A 41 -11.01 -24.48 -11.43
CA HIS A 41 -9.94 -24.06 -12.34
C HIS A 41 -8.88 -23.27 -11.57
N SER A 42 -7.61 -23.61 -11.72
CA SER A 42 -6.54 -22.74 -11.21
C SER A 42 -6.55 -21.44 -12.00
N THR A 43 -6.83 -20.32 -11.33
CA THR A 43 -6.80 -18.99 -11.98
C THR A 43 -5.34 -18.59 -12.15
N GLU A 44 -4.76 -18.84 -13.33
CA GLU A 44 -3.37 -18.40 -13.58
C GLU A 44 -3.27 -16.86 -13.62
N LEU A 45 -4.41 -16.17 -13.82
CA LEU A 45 -4.53 -14.71 -13.98
C LEU A 45 -3.55 -14.19 -15.03
N VAL A 46 -3.44 -14.92 -16.15
CA VAL A 46 -2.38 -14.73 -17.16
C VAL A 46 -2.32 -13.28 -17.66
N SER A 47 -3.48 -12.67 -17.96
CA SER A 47 -3.57 -11.28 -18.43
C SER A 47 -2.95 -10.30 -17.42
N LEU A 48 -3.41 -10.35 -16.16
CA LEU A 48 -2.91 -9.47 -15.10
C LEU A 48 -1.45 -9.77 -14.74
N GLN A 49 -1.06 -11.03 -14.66
CA GLN A 49 0.33 -11.43 -14.40
C GLN A 49 1.28 -10.87 -15.47
N ARG A 50 0.91 -10.97 -16.76
CA ARG A 50 1.71 -10.42 -17.85
C ARG A 50 1.77 -8.90 -17.81
N ALA A 51 0.66 -8.22 -17.52
CA ALA A 51 0.65 -6.76 -17.41
C ALA A 51 1.50 -6.25 -16.23
N VAL A 52 1.35 -6.87 -15.05
CA VAL A 52 2.16 -6.57 -13.86
C VAL A 52 3.64 -6.84 -14.12
N GLY A 53 3.98 -7.94 -14.80
CA GLY A 53 5.35 -8.27 -15.19
C GLY A 53 5.93 -7.29 -16.20
N LEU A 54 5.14 -6.90 -17.21
CA LEU A 54 5.56 -5.99 -18.27
C LEU A 54 5.83 -4.58 -17.73
N VAL A 55 4.98 -4.05 -16.84
CA VAL A 55 5.21 -2.71 -16.25
C VAL A 55 6.47 -2.67 -15.37
N GLN A 56 7.01 -3.81 -14.90
CA GLN A 56 8.31 -3.83 -14.20
C GLN A 56 9.51 -3.50 -15.09
N HIS A 57 9.32 -3.34 -16.41
CA HIS A 57 10.38 -2.84 -17.28
C HIS A 57 11.00 -1.57 -16.70
N HIS A 58 12.32 -1.43 -16.83
CA HIS A 58 13.07 -0.23 -16.47
C HIS A 58 12.69 1.07 -17.19
N ASP A 59 11.75 1.03 -18.15
CA ASP A 59 11.09 2.17 -18.79
C ASP A 59 9.56 2.07 -18.62
N GLY A 60 9.05 1.20 -17.76
CA GLY A 60 7.65 1.18 -17.35
C GLY A 60 7.51 1.76 -15.96
N LEU A 61 7.93 0.99 -14.94
CA LEU A 61 7.79 1.40 -13.54
C LEU A 61 8.61 2.65 -13.21
N SER A 62 9.73 2.86 -13.89
CA SER A 62 10.56 4.08 -13.75
C SER A 62 9.84 5.35 -14.20
N GLY A 63 8.84 5.25 -15.08
CA GLY A 63 8.17 6.41 -15.67
C GLY A 63 9.01 7.15 -16.70
N THR A 64 9.90 6.44 -17.40
CA THR A 64 10.86 6.98 -18.38
C THR A 64 10.51 6.68 -19.84
N GLU A 65 9.29 6.22 -20.09
CA GLU A 65 8.69 6.07 -21.40
C GLU A 65 8.00 7.34 -21.92
N LYS A 66 7.72 7.35 -23.23
CA LYS A 66 6.84 8.33 -23.89
C LYS A 66 5.41 8.25 -23.34
N GLN A 67 4.66 9.35 -23.42
CA GLN A 67 3.31 9.42 -22.85
C GLN A 67 2.36 8.35 -23.41
N SER A 68 2.42 8.06 -24.71
CA SER A 68 1.59 7.03 -25.34
C SER A 68 1.89 5.62 -24.84
N VAL A 69 3.16 5.32 -24.51
CA VAL A 69 3.57 4.03 -23.95
C VAL A 69 3.12 3.93 -22.49
N SER A 70 3.16 5.03 -21.74
CA SER A 70 2.61 5.09 -20.39
C SER A 70 1.11 4.75 -20.37
N TYR A 71 0.36 5.27 -21.35
CA TYR A 71 -1.05 4.92 -21.55
C TYR A 71 -1.25 3.45 -21.94
N ASP A 72 -0.37 2.85 -22.75
CA ASP A 72 -0.42 1.42 -23.06
C ASP A 72 -0.16 0.54 -21.82
N TYR A 73 0.80 0.90 -20.96
CA TYR A 73 0.99 0.21 -19.69
C TYR A 73 -0.26 0.29 -18.79
N ALA A 74 -0.85 1.48 -18.64
CA ALA A 74 -2.07 1.66 -17.86
C ALA A 74 -3.25 0.87 -18.45
N LEU A 75 -3.43 0.89 -19.78
CA LEU A 75 -4.47 0.12 -20.46
C LEU A 75 -4.31 -1.39 -20.18
N ARG A 76 -3.11 -1.94 -20.34
CA ARG A 76 -2.85 -3.37 -20.10
C ARG A 76 -3.09 -3.77 -18.64
N LEU A 77 -2.70 -2.93 -17.69
CA LEU A 77 -2.98 -3.17 -16.26
C LEU A 77 -4.48 -3.19 -16.01
N ASN A 78 -5.22 -2.22 -16.58
CA ASN A 78 -6.68 -2.15 -16.45
C ASN A 78 -7.37 -3.38 -17.07
N ASP A 79 -7.01 -3.76 -18.30
CA ASP A 79 -7.56 -4.94 -18.97
C ASP A 79 -7.29 -6.22 -18.16
N GLY A 80 -6.07 -6.34 -17.61
CA GLY A 80 -5.72 -7.43 -16.71
C GLY A 80 -6.58 -7.46 -15.44
N ILE A 81 -6.89 -6.31 -14.84
CA ILE A 81 -7.76 -6.24 -13.66
C ILE A 81 -9.21 -6.58 -14.00
N ILE A 82 -9.71 -6.16 -15.16
CA ILE A 82 -11.06 -6.52 -15.64
C ILE A 82 -11.17 -8.05 -15.80
N ASP A 83 -10.15 -8.70 -16.35
CA ASP A 83 -10.13 -10.16 -16.43
C ASP A 83 -10.03 -10.81 -15.05
N ALA A 84 -9.20 -10.27 -14.14
CA ALA A 84 -9.11 -10.76 -12.77
C ALA A 84 -10.41 -10.61 -11.97
N GLU A 85 -11.22 -9.57 -12.26
CA GLU A 85 -12.57 -9.42 -11.67
C GLU A 85 -13.49 -10.57 -12.06
N LYS A 86 -13.43 -11.02 -13.32
CA LYS A 86 -14.23 -12.17 -13.79
C LYS A 86 -13.81 -13.44 -13.07
N GLU A 87 -12.51 -13.73 -13.04
CA GLU A 87 -11.94 -14.92 -12.39
C GLU A 87 -12.25 -14.94 -10.88
N MET A 88 -12.12 -13.79 -10.20
CA MET A 88 -12.54 -13.65 -8.81
C MET A 88 -14.02 -14.01 -8.62
N ASN A 89 -14.90 -13.55 -9.52
CA ASN A 89 -16.33 -13.88 -9.45
C ASN A 89 -16.62 -15.36 -9.73
N GLU A 90 -15.80 -16.06 -10.52
CA GLU A 90 -15.90 -17.52 -10.68
C GLU A 90 -15.57 -18.26 -9.37
N VAL A 91 -14.52 -17.81 -8.66
CA VAL A 91 -14.19 -18.32 -7.32
C VAL A 91 -15.33 -18.07 -6.34
N LEU A 92 -15.84 -16.84 -6.30
CA LEU A 92 -16.94 -16.43 -5.41
C LEU A 92 -18.23 -17.21 -5.71
N PHE A 93 -18.54 -17.46 -6.98
CA PHE A 93 -19.70 -18.25 -7.40
C PHE A 93 -19.68 -19.67 -6.83
N VAL A 94 -18.51 -20.33 -6.86
CA VAL A 94 -18.35 -21.71 -6.35
C VAL A 94 -18.66 -21.81 -4.85
N ILE A 95 -18.44 -20.71 -4.10
CA ILE A 95 -18.65 -20.65 -2.65
C ILE A 95 -20.03 -20.11 -2.24
N GLY A 96 -20.93 -19.89 -3.20
CA GLY A 96 -22.31 -19.47 -2.94
C GLY A 96 -22.58 -17.97 -3.14
N GLU A 97 -21.60 -17.21 -3.63
CA GLU A 97 -21.83 -15.81 -4.01
C GLU A 97 -22.26 -15.74 -5.49
N LYS A 98 -23.55 -15.95 -5.73
CA LYS A 98 -24.10 -16.08 -7.10
C LYS A 98 -24.13 -14.77 -7.89
N GLU A 99 -24.31 -13.66 -7.20
CA GLU A 99 -24.35 -12.32 -7.81
C GLU A 99 -22.95 -11.69 -7.81
N PRO A 100 -22.52 -11.10 -8.93
CA PRO A 100 -21.15 -10.66 -9.12
C PRO A 100 -20.80 -9.43 -8.26
N PHE A 101 -19.61 -9.46 -7.68
CA PHE A 101 -18.95 -8.32 -7.04
C PHE A 101 -18.09 -7.55 -8.02
N ARG A 102 -17.92 -6.25 -7.76
CA ARG A 102 -17.17 -5.29 -8.57
C ARG A 102 -16.07 -4.63 -7.76
N PHE A 103 -14.94 -4.35 -8.39
CA PHE A 103 -13.93 -3.46 -7.86
C PHE A 103 -14.38 -2.00 -7.98
N CYS A 104 -14.12 -1.20 -6.94
CA CYS A 104 -14.23 0.26 -7.00
C CYS A 104 -12.84 0.90 -6.93
N LEU A 105 -12.06 0.77 -8.02
CA LEU A 105 -10.68 1.26 -8.07
C LEU A 105 -10.55 2.79 -7.96
N MET A 106 -11.64 3.51 -8.21
CA MET A 106 -11.71 4.97 -8.11
C MET A 106 -12.28 5.46 -6.77
N ALA A 107 -12.42 4.58 -5.77
CA ALA A 107 -12.93 4.96 -4.45
C ALA A 107 -12.07 6.04 -3.78
N ASN A 108 -10.76 6.06 -4.04
CA ASN A 108 -9.86 7.11 -3.54
C ASN A 108 -10.13 8.51 -4.11
N THR A 109 -10.87 8.62 -5.22
CA THR A 109 -11.33 9.88 -5.81
C THR A 109 -12.83 10.10 -5.59
N SER A 110 -13.42 9.43 -4.59
CA SER A 110 -14.85 9.50 -4.25
C SER A 110 -15.79 8.95 -5.33
N VAL A 111 -15.35 7.97 -6.13
CA VAL A 111 -16.16 7.33 -7.19
C VAL A 111 -16.27 5.83 -6.95
N CYS A 112 -17.50 5.35 -6.75
CA CYS A 112 -17.85 3.94 -6.71
C CYS A 112 -19.34 3.78 -7.06
N ASP A 113 -19.63 3.33 -8.28
CA ASP A 113 -21.01 3.28 -8.81
C ASP A 113 -21.95 2.45 -7.94
N VAL A 114 -21.45 1.34 -7.36
CA VAL A 114 -22.26 0.47 -6.51
C VAL A 114 -22.76 1.21 -5.26
N SER A 115 -21.88 1.93 -4.57
CA SER A 115 -22.23 2.61 -3.33
C SER A 115 -22.94 3.95 -3.55
N THR A 116 -22.79 4.59 -4.72
CA THR A 116 -23.48 5.86 -5.02
C THR A 116 -24.85 5.67 -5.68
N GLN A 117 -25.13 4.50 -6.26
CA GLN A 117 -26.41 4.21 -6.92
C GLN A 117 -27.38 3.37 -6.09
N ASN A 118 -26.99 2.93 -4.88
CA ASN A 118 -27.81 2.05 -4.05
C ASN A 118 -27.79 2.49 -2.58
N ASP A 119 -28.98 2.57 -1.97
CA ASP A 119 -29.11 2.86 -0.53
C ASP A 119 -28.60 1.69 0.33
N GLU A 120 -28.73 0.46 -0.16
CA GLU A 120 -28.19 -0.75 0.47
C GLU A 120 -27.27 -1.50 -0.50
N PHE A 121 -26.09 -1.90 -0.04
CA PHE A 121 -25.13 -2.66 -0.83
C PHE A 121 -24.29 -3.60 0.03
N ASP A 122 -23.86 -4.72 -0.56
CA ASP A 122 -22.95 -5.66 0.09
C ASP A 122 -21.51 -5.25 -0.16
N VAL A 123 -20.67 -5.42 0.87
CA VAL A 123 -19.22 -5.27 0.83
C VAL A 123 -18.59 -6.58 1.25
N LEU A 124 -17.81 -7.19 0.37
CA LEU A 124 -17.02 -8.38 0.68
C LEU A 124 -15.57 -7.97 0.90
N ILE A 125 -15.02 -8.36 2.05
CA ILE A 125 -13.67 -8.02 2.48
C ILE A 125 -12.89 -9.30 2.68
N HIS A 126 -11.75 -9.44 2.00
CA HIS A 126 -10.80 -10.53 2.23
C HIS A 126 -9.52 -10.01 2.87
N ASN A 127 -9.21 -10.50 4.08
CA ASN A 127 -7.97 -10.21 4.77
C ASN A 127 -6.82 -11.04 4.18
N ALA A 128 -5.92 -10.38 3.46
CA ALA A 128 -4.79 -11.05 2.82
C ALA A 128 -3.63 -11.35 3.77
N LEU A 129 -3.66 -10.83 4.99
CA LEU A 129 -2.64 -11.07 6.00
C LEU A 129 -2.83 -12.45 6.66
N ALA A 130 -1.70 -13.09 6.97
CA ALA A 130 -1.67 -14.35 7.72
C ALA A 130 -1.72 -14.16 9.25
N ARG A 131 -2.34 -13.05 9.69
CA ARG A 131 -2.48 -12.65 11.09
C ARG A 131 -3.77 -11.86 11.29
N THR A 132 -4.23 -11.76 12.53
CA THR A 132 -5.41 -10.94 12.84
C THR A 132 -5.04 -9.47 12.65
N SER A 133 -5.88 -8.70 11.97
CA SER A 133 -5.66 -7.26 11.78
C SER A 133 -6.95 -6.47 11.97
N VAL A 134 -6.80 -5.22 12.43
CA VAL A 134 -7.87 -4.23 12.43
C VAL A 134 -7.65 -3.34 11.22
N GLU A 135 -8.58 -3.37 10.28
CA GLU A 135 -8.50 -2.62 9.03
C GLU A 135 -9.54 -1.51 9.01
N THR A 136 -9.14 -0.32 8.57
CA THR A 136 -10.05 0.81 8.35
C THR A 136 -10.43 0.86 6.88
N ILE A 137 -11.73 0.73 6.61
CA ILE A 137 -12.32 0.76 5.27
C ILE A 137 -12.99 2.12 5.06
N SER A 138 -12.82 2.70 3.88
CA SER A 138 -13.42 3.98 3.48
C SER A 138 -14.17 3.81 2.18
N ILE A 139 -15.46 4.15 2.18
CA ILE A 139 -16.40 3.93 1.07
C ILE A 139 -17.04 5.26 0.68
N PRO A 140 -16.97 5.68 -0.60
CA PRO A 140 -17.71 6.85 -1.07
C PRO A 140 -19.22 6.62 -0.96
N ILE A 141 -19.96 7.49 -0.31
CA ILE A 141 -21.41 7.38 -0.13
C ILE A 141 -22.13 8.72 -0.36
N THR A 142 -23.43 8.67 -0.64
CA THR A 142 -24.23 9.85 -0.96
C THR A 142 -24.98 10.41 0.24
N HIS A 143 -25.18 9.62 1.30
CA HIS A 143 -25.91 10.03 2.49
C HIS A 143 -24.99 10.50 3.62
N LYS A 144 -25.50 11.38 4.49
CA LYS A 144 -24.79 11.87 5.68
C LYS A 144 -24.67 10.82 6.79
N THR A 145 -25.43 9.73 6.71
CA THR A 145 -25.45 8.68 7.73
C THR A 145 -25.49 7.32 7.06
N ALA A 146 -24.76 6.37 7.64
CA ALA A 146 -24.74 4.98 7.20
C ALA A 146 -24.44 4.05 8.38
N GLU A 147 -24.82 2.78 8.23
CA GLU A 147 -24.46 1.71 9.16
C GLU A 147 -23.95 0.49 8.42
N VAL A 148 -23.09 -0.28 9.08
CA VAL A 148 -22.60 -1.56 8.58
C VAL A 148 -22.96 -2.71 9.51
N GLN A 149 -23.35 -3.84 8.93
CA GLN A 149 -23.65 -5.07 9.65
C GLN A 149 -22.89 -6.25 9.05
N VAL A 150 -22.32 -7.12 9.89
CA VAL A 150 -21.75 -8.39 9.45
C VAL A 150 -22.87 -9.35 9.05
N VAL A 151 -22.83 -9.84 7.81
CA VAL A 151 -23.79 -10.81 7.25
C VAL A 151 -23.23 -12.22 7.35
N THR A 152 -21.98 -12.43 6.92
CA THR A 152 -21.28 -13.72 6.99
C THR A 152 -19.81 -13.54 7.34
N GLY A 153 -19.21 -14.60 7.90
CA GLY A 153 -17.80 -14.61 8.32
C GLY A 153 -17.61 -14.18 9.77
N ASP A 154 -16.38 -14.39 10.27
CA ASP A 154 -15.97 -14.02 11.62
C ASP A 154 -15.23 -12.67 11.58
N ALA A 155 -15.97 -11.59 11.84
CA ALA A 155 -15.43 -10.25 11.96
C ALA A 155 -16.18 -9.44 13.02
N THR A 156 -15.48 -8.47 13.61
CA THR A 156 -16.07 -7.54 14.58
C THR A 156 -15.90 -6.11 14.07
N VAL A 157 -17.01 -5.43 13.80
CA VAL A 157 -17.01 -3.98 13.52
C VAL A 157 -16.78 -3.25 14.85
N ARG A 158 -15.75 -2.41 14.90
CA ARG A 158 -15.30 -1.74 16.12
C ARG A 158 -15.75 -0.29 16.21
N SER A 159 -15.71 0.41 15.08
CA SER A 159 -16.13 1.80 14.94
C SER A 159 -16.68 2.06 13.55
N GLN A 160 -17.59 3.02 13.42
CA GLN A 160 -18.12 3.50 12.14
C GLN A 160 -18.46 4.98 12.25
N ASP A 161 -18.21 5.74 11.19
CA ASP A 161 -18.52 7.17 11.11
C ASP A 161 -18.63 7.62 9.64
N VAL A 162 -19.23 8.78 9.41
CA VAL A 162 -19.34 9.39 8.07
C VAL A 162 -18.65 10.75 8.08
N PHE A 163 -17.69 10.93 7.17
CA PHE A 163 -16.95 12.18 7.00
C PHE A 163 -17.31 12.87 5.69
N VAL A 164 -17.14 14.19 5.64
CA VAL A 164 -17.15 14.94 4.37
C VAL A 164 -16.00 14.45 3.51
N ALA A 165 -16.29 14.09 2.26
CA ALA A 165 -15.28 13.62 1.33
C ALA A 165 -14.49 14.78 0.72
N LEU A 166 -13.22 14.53 0.40
CA LEU A 166 -12.36 15.45 -0.34
C LEU A 166 -12.13 14.89 -1.74
N PRO A 167 -13.02 15.16 -2.72
CA PRO A 167 -12.82 14.65 -4.07
C PRO A 167 -11.58 15.26 -4.73
N VAL A 168 -10.89 14.49 -5.57
CA VAL A 168 -9.76 14.98 -6.39
C VAL A 168 -10.25 15.93 -7.48
N HIS A 169 -11.43 15.66 -8.02
CA HIS A 169 -12.11 16.45 -9.05
C HIS A 169 -13.48 16.90 -8.55
N PRO A 170 -13.56 17.90 -7.66
CA PRO A 170 -14.84 18.42 -7.15
C PRO A 170 -15.76 18.93 -8.26
N GLU A 171 -15.21 19.29 -9.43
CA GLU A 171 -15.97 19.71 -10.61
C GLU A 171 -16.76 18.57 -11.30
N THR A 172 -16.53 17.32 -10.90
CA THR A 172 -17.21 16.14 -11.43
C THR A 172 -18.30 15.64 -10.48
N GLN A 173 -19.24 14.83 -10.98
CA GLN A 173 -20.24 14.19 -10.13
C GLN A 173 -19.59 13.07 -9.30
N VAL A 174 -19.42 13.31 -8.01
CA VAL A 174 -18.71 12.43 -7.06
C VAL A 174 -19.47 12.34 -5.74
N ALA A 175 -19.16 11.31 -4.95
CA ALA A 175 -19.78 11.14 -3.65
C ALA A 175 -19.35 12.27 -2.69
N PRO A 176 -20.29 12.97 -2.02
CA PRO A 176 -19.98 14.06 -1.10
C PRO A 176 -19.49 13.58 0.28
N TYR A 177 -19.69 12.30 0.61
CA TYR A 177 -19.34 11.73 1.91
C TYR A 177 -18.49 10.48 1.77
N SER A 178 -17.76 10.17 2.83
CA SER A 178 -16.98 8.95 2.99
C SER A 178 -17.44 8.23 4.26
N PHE A 179 -18.03 7.05 4.10
CA PHE A 179 -18.34 6.16 5.20
C PHE A 179 -17.09 5.38 5.57
N VAL A 180 -16.68 5.50 6.82
CA VAL A 180 -15.46 4.92 7.34
C VAL A 180 -15.79 4.02 8.51
N PHE A 181 -15.31 2.78 8.49
CA PHE A 181 -15.45 1.87 9.63
C PHE A 181 -14.19 1.05 9.84
N SER A 182 -13.97 0.63 11.08
CA SER A 182 -12.87 -0.28 11.45
C SER A 182 -13.42 -1.66 11.73
N VAL A 183 -12.78 -2.69 11.18
CA VAL A 183 -13.20 -4.08 11.31
C VAL A 183 -12.01 -4.97 11.67
N GLU A 184 -12.17 -5.81 12.68
CA GLU A 184 -11.21 -6.87 13.01
C GLU A 184 -11.46 -8.08 12.11
N LEU A 185 -10.41 -8.53 11.41
CA LEU A 185 -10.45 -9.63 10.45
C LEU A 185 -9.48 -10.74 10.85
N LYS A 186 -9.93 -12.01 10.75
CA LYS A 186 -9.09 -13.18 11.00
C LYS A 186 -8.11 -13.46 9.84
N PRO A 187 -7.02 -14.21 10.07
CA PRO A 187 -6.04 -14.54 9.04
C PRO A 187 -6.68 -15.19 7.80
N LEU A 188 -6.38 -14.69 6.59
CA LEU A 188 -6.86 -15.24 5.31
C LEU A 188 -8.38 -15.48 5.23
N SER A 189 -9.15 -14.69 5.98
CA SER A 189 -10.59 -14.84 6.07
C SER A 189 -11.31 -13.85 5.15
N THR A 190 -12.50 -14.26 4.68
CA THR A 190 -13.40 -13.40 3.91
C THR A 190 -14.67 -13.18 4.70
N VAL A 191 -15.11 -11.92 4.76
CA VAL A 191 -16.34 -11.52 5.44
C VAL A 191 -17.24 -10.72 4.50
N ARG A 192 -18.55 -10.93 4.62
CA ARG A 192 -19.56 -10.15 3.89
C ARG A 192 -20.27 -9.24 4.86
N LEU A 193 -20.30 -7.96 4.52
CA LEU A 193 -20.96 -6.90 5.28
C LEU A 193 -22.08 -6.31 4.43
N LEU A 194 -23.15 -5.86 5.07
CA LEU A 194 -24.22 -5.08 4.46
C LEU A 194 -24.08 -3.64 4.94
N VAL A 195 -23.95 -2.70 4.00
CA VAL A 195 -23.96 -1.27 4.29
C VAL A 195 -25.33 -0.70 3.94
N LYS A 196 -25.90 0.07 4.86
CA LYS A 196 -27.17 0.77 4.69
C LYS A 196 -26.99 2.26 4.88
N GLN A 197 -27.20 3.02 3.82
CA GLN A 197 -27.28 4.47 3.85
C GLN A 197 -28.64 4.89 4.39
N LYS A 198 -28.65 5.75 5.42
CA LYS A 198 -29.90 6.22 6.02
C LYS A 198 -30.27 7.59 5.47
N THR A 199 -31.54 7.74 5.09
CA THR A 199 -32.14 9.02 4.73
C THR A 199 -32.47 9.77 6.02
N THR A 200 -31.76 10.86 6.29
CA THR A 200 -32.30 11.95 7.10
C THR A 200 -32.75 13.02 6.12
N ASP A 201 -34.05 13.33 6.12
CA ASP A 201 -34.82 14.28 5.29
C ASP A 201 -34.09 15.09 4.20
N GLY A 202 -34.68 15.05 3.00
CA GLY A 202 -34.15 15.53 1.73
C GLY A 202 -33.26 16.77 1.80
N VAL A 203 -31.99 16.57 1.45
CA VAL A 203 -31.08 17.63 1.05
C VAL A 203 -30.81 17.44 -0.43
N ASP A 204 -31.03 18.51 -1.19
CA ASP A 204 -30.78 18.53 -2.64
C ASP A 204 -29.28 18.32 -2.89
N VAL A 205 -28.93 17.32 -3.69
CA VAL A 205 -27.53 16.95 -3.97
C VAL A 205 -26.80 18.10 -4.68
N ASP A 206 -27.56 18.94 -5.41
CA ASP A 206 -27.04 20.14 -6.08
C ASP A 206 -26.57 21.24 -5.12
N ASP A 207 -27.23 21.40 -3.96
CA ASP A 207 -26.86 22.41 -2.95
C ASP A 207 -25.55 22.02 -2.22
N ILE A 208 -25.28 20.73 -2.05
CA ILE A 208 -24.04 20.23 -1.43
C ILE A 208 -22.87 20.33 -2.42
N LEU A 209 -23.06 19.95 -3.69
CA LEU A 209 -22.01 20.03 -4.70
C LEU A 209 -21.53 21.47 -4.92
N HIS A 210 -22.44 22.45 -4.88
CA HIS A 210 -22.11 23.88 -4.93
C HIS A 210 -21.59 24.43 -3.59
N SER A 211 -21.84 23.74 -2.47
CA SER A 211 -21.28 24.05 -1.14
C SER A 211 -19.92 23.37 -0.88
N THR A 212 -19.48 22.38 -1.64
CA THR A 212 -18.14 21.77 -1.45
C THR A 212 -16.97 22.72 -1.78
N THR A 213 -17.25 23.80 -2.52
CA THR A 213 -16.34 24.95 -2.65
C THR A 213 -16.28 25.79 -1.37
N ASP A 214 -17.34 25.76 -0.57
CA ASP A 214 -17.56 26.52 0.67
C ASP A 214 -17.83 25.60 1.87
N VAL A 215 -16.92 24.66 2.17
CA VAL A 215 -16.86 24.12 3.54
C VAL A 215 -16.55 25.32 4.45
N ALA A 216 -17.46 25.61 5.39
CA ALA A 216 -17.38 26.78 6.23
C ALA A 216 -16.03 26.83 6.97
N PRO A 217 -15.30 27.96 6.98
CA PRO A 217 -14.17 28.13 7.87
C PRO A 217 -14.65 28.00 9.31
N ILE A 218 -13.91 27.28 10.17
CA ILE A 218 -14.15 27.35 11.61
C ILE A 218 -13.75 28.77 12.07
N ASP A 219 -14.73 29.55 12.53
CA ASP A 219 -14.50 30.82 13.21
C ASP A 219 -14.11 30.51 14.67
N ASP A 220 -12.81 30.50 14.96
CA ASP A 220 -12.27 30.02 16.24
C ASP A 220 -11.60 31.16 17.03
N SER A 221 -12.40 32.18 17.36
CA SER A 221 -11.91 33.39 18.05
C SER A 221 -11.47 33.19 19.51
N GLU A 222 -11.61 31.99 20.09
CA GLU A 222 -11.16 31.67 21.48
C GLU A 222 -10.63 30.22 21.69
N GLY A 223 -10.14 29.55 20.65
CA GLY A 223 -9.67 28.15 20.71
C GLY A 223 -8.15 27.94 20.74
N SER A 224 -7.69 26.73 21.12
CA SER A 224 -6.28 26.29 21.01
C SER A 224 -5.76 26.44 19.57
N GLU A 225 -4.51 26.90 19.40
CA GLU A 225 -3.86 27.10 18.07
C GLU A 225 -3.64 25.81 17.27
N VAL A 226 -3.83 24.64 17.89
CA VAL A 226 -3.65 23.32 17.28
C VAL A 226 -4.94 22.52 17.28
N VAL A 227 -5.10 21.66 16.28
CA VAL A 227 -6.06 20.55 16.27
C VAL A 227 -5.32 19.27 16.69
N VAL A 228 -5.95 18.48 17.56
CA VAL A 228 -5.37 17.25 18.11
C VAL A 228 -6.02 16.06 17.45
N LEU A 229 -5.21 15.13 16.96
CA LEU A 229 -5.65 13.80 16.54
C LEU A 229 -5.00 12.76 17.44
N GLU A 230 -5.77 11.85 18.01
CA GLU A 230 -5.22 10.78 18.85
C GLU A 230 -6.11 9.55 18.91
N ASN A 231 -5.47 8.41 19.12
CA ASN A 231 -6.11 7.17 19.57
C ASN A 231 -5.39 6.72 20.86
N HIS A 232 -5.54 5.46 21.26
CA HIS A 232 -4.89 4.96 22.47
C HIS A 232 -3.35 4.74 22.34
N LEU A 233 -2.79 4.79 21.13
CA LEU A 233 -1.37 4.51 20.80
C LEU A 233 -0.56 5.75 20.38
N ILE A 234 -1.16 6.66 19.59
CA ILE A 234 -0.49 7.81 18.97
C ILE A 234 -1.25 9.11 19.26
N ARG A 235 -0.51 10.22 19.25
CA ARG A 235 -1.07 11.57 19.27
C ARG A 235 -0.28 12.51 18.36
N ALA A 236 -0.99 13.27 17.55
CA ALA A 236 -0.45 14.31 16.69
C ALA A 236 -1.14 15.65 16.98
N GLU A 237 -0.36 16.73 16.95
CA GLU A 237 -0.86 18.11 17.00
C GLU A 237 -0.56 18.78 15.67
N ILE A 238 -1.57 19.40 15.05
CA ILE A 238 -1.45 20.10 13.78
C ILE A 238 -1.81 21.57 14.00
N ASN A 239 -0.96 22.49 13.55
CA ASN A 239 -1.23 23.92 13.68
C ASN A 239 -2.37 24.34 12.74
N LYS A 240 -3.44 24.94 13.28
CA LYS A 240 -4.65 25.30 12.53
C LYS A 240 -4.40 26.34 11.42
N ALA A 241 -3.42 27.22 11.61
CA ALA A 241 -3.12 28.31 10.67
C ALA A 241 -2.20 27.89 9.52
N THR A 242 -1.34 26.89 9.72
CA THR A 242 -0.32 26.46 8.74
C THR A 242 -0.58 25.07 8.17
N GLY A 243 -1.40 24.25 8.82
CA GLY A 243 -1.59 22.84 8.48
C GLY A 243 -0.34 21.98 8.71
N SER A 244 0.72 22.52 9.33
CA SER A 244 1.93 21.78 9.65
C SER A 244 1.77 21.01 10.94
N ILE A 245 2.36 19.83 11.01
CA ILE A 245 2.53 19.10 12.27
C ILE A 245 3.35 19.99 13.22
N THR A 246 3.02 19.99 14.50
CA THR A 246 3.85 20.64 15.54
C THR A 246 4.47 19.60 16.46
N LYS A 247 3.78 18.48 16.68
CA LYS A 247 4.18 17.44 17.62
C LYS A 247 3.67 16.07 17.18
N LEU A 248 4.52 15.05 17.35
CA LEU A 248 4.17 13.64 17.18
C LEU A 248 4.57 12.86 18.42
N ALA A 249 3.66 12.02 18.92
CA ALA A 249 3.88 11.27 20.16
C ALA A 249 3.44 9.81 20.04
N ASN A 250 4.28 8.91 20.55
CA ASN A 250 3.94 7.52 20.84
C ASN A 250 3.57 7.42 22.32
N LYS A 251 2.28 7.21 22.59
CA LYS A 251 1.69 7.22 23.93
C LYS A 251 2.14 6.00 24.74
N LYS A 252 2.25 4.84 24.10
CA LYS A 252 2.64 3.58 24.73
C LYS A 252 4.07 3.61 25.27
N LYS A 253 4.99 4.28 24.55
CA LYS A 253 6.41 4.42 24.92
C LYS A 253 6.73 5.73 25.62
N ASN A 254 5.74 6.60 25.82
CA ASN A 254 5.93 7.95 26.37
C ASN A 254 7.00 8.75 25.61
N ILE A 255 7.04 8.61 24.28
CA ILE A 255 7.95 9.35 23.39
C ILE A 255 7.16 10.47 22.76
N GLN A 256 7.74 11.67 22.75
CA GLN A 256 7.19 12.83 22.06
C GLN A 256 8.31 13.64 21.42
N ILE A 257 8.12 14.05 20.17
CA ILE A 257 9.06 14.91 19.43
C ILE A 257 8.31 16.11 18.83
N PRO A 258 8.93 17.30 18.76
CA PRO A 258 8.53 18.29 17.77
C PRO A 258 8.78 17.72 16.37
N LEU A 259 7.84 17.96 15.47
CA LEU A 259 7.94 17.52 14.08
C LEU A 259 7.20 18.54 13.23
N SER A 260 7.85 19.16 12.25
CA SER A 260 7.18 19.98 11.25
C SER A 260 7.03 19.25 9.92
N LEU A 261 5.94 19.52 9.22
CA LEU A 261 5.74 19.11 7.83
C LEU A 261 5.73 20.36 6.94
N ASP A 262 6.70 20.44 6.02
CA ASP A 262 6.78 21.46 4.99
C ASP A 262 6.34 20.88 3.65
N VAL A 263 5.42 21.59 2.97
CA VAL A 263 5.07 21.31 1.57
C VAL A 263 5.74 22.34 0.69
N ALA A 264 6.68 21.89 -0.14
CA ALA A 264 7.50 22.77 -0.95
C ALA A 264 7.80 22.14 -2.32
N TYR A 265 8.48 22.89 -3.19
CA TYR A 265 9.00 22.35 -4.43
C TYR A 265 10.43 22.83 -4.72
N TYR A 266 11.19 22.00 -5.42
CA TYR A 266 12.37 22.44 -6.14
C TYR A 266 11.96 22.99 -7.51
N GLN A 267 12.58 24.10 -7.89
CA GLN A 267 12.44 24.66 -9.21
C GLN A 267 13.33 23.86 -10.17
N ALA A 268 12.75 23.29 -11.22
CA ALA A 268 13.50 22.50 -12.18
C ALA A 268 14.50 23.37 -12.96
N PHE A 269 15.73 22.89 -13.13
CA PHE A 269 16.69 23.53 -14.02
C PHE A 269 16.23 23.36 -15.48
N GLN A 270 16.00 24.49 -16.14
CA GLN A 270 15.57 24.61 -17.52
C GLN A 270 16.52 25.50 -18.30
N GLY A 271 16.84 25.12 -19.54
CA GLY A 271 17.76 25.88 -20.42
C GLY A 271 19.26 25.70 -20.17
N GLY A 272 20.09 26.47 -20.88
CA GLY A 272 21.57 26.41 -20.81
C GLY A 272 22.20 25.21 -21.56
N ASN A 273 23.53 25.09 -21.47
CA ASN A 273 24.28 23.91 -21.92
C ASN A 273 24.32 22.87 -20.79
N GLY A 274 23.98 21.61 -21.07
CA GLY A 274 24.05 20.48 -20.12
C GLY A 274 22.73 19.75 -19.89
N ALA A 275 22.73 18.76 -18.99
CA ALA A 275 21.56 17.92 -18.67
C ALA A 275 20.46 18.72 -17.97
N ARG A 276 19.21 18.60 -18.38
CA ARG A 276 18.06 19.31 -17.77
C ARG A 276 17.36 18.38 -16.78
N SER A 277 16.48 18.91 -15.93
CA SER A 277 15.57 18.02 -15.18
C SER A 277 14.56 17.43 -16.15
N GLY A 278 14.37 16.11 -16.13
CA GLY A 278 13.46 15.39 -17.04
C GLY A 278 12.98 14.08 -16.44
N ALA A 279 12.52 13.15 -17.28
CA ALA A 279 11.96 11.88 -16.81
C ALA A 279 12.96 11.05 -15.99
N TYR A 280 14.24 11.03 -16.38
CA TYR A 280 15.33 10.34 -15.67
C TYR A 280 16.00 11.26 -14.64
N ALA A 281 16.48 12.41 -15.10
CA ALA A 281 17.35 13.27 -14.31
C ALA A 281 16.56 14.15 -13.35
N PHE A 282 17.04 14.27 -12.11
CA PHE A 282 16.62 15.30 -11.17
C PHE A 282 17.74 16.34 -11.09
N ARG A 283 17.45 17.54 -11.60
CA ARG A 283 18.38 18.67 -11.54
C ARG A 283 17.63 19.92 -11.10
N PRO A 284 17.66 20.26 -9.80
CA PRO A 284 17.08 21.52 -9.35
C PRO A 284 17.94 22.70 -9.85
N ASP A 285 17.35 23.86 -10.04
CA ASP A 285 18.07 25.06 -10.49
C ASP A 285 18.98 25.65 -9.40
N SER A 286 18.67 25.35 -8.15
CA SER A 286 19.33 25.79 -6.93
C SER A 286 19.05 24.78 -5.81
N ASN A 287 19.74 24.90 -4.68
CA ASN A 287 19.42 24.11 -3.48
C ASN A 287 18.26 24.70 -2.66
N LYS A 288 17.53 25.68 -3.21
CA LYS A 288 16.41 26.33 -2.52
C LYS A 288 15.11 25.60 -2.82
N THR A 289 14.27 25.51 -1.80
CA THR A 289 12.88 25.10 -1.94
C THR A 289 11.95 26.29 -1.83
N TYR A 290 10.83 26.24 -2.54
CA TYR A 290 9.82 27.28 -2.56
C TYR A 290 8.51 26.75 -1.98
N PRO A 291 7.79 27.53 -1.15
CA PRO A 291 6.51 27.09 -0.62
C PRO A 291 5.45 27.03 -1.73
N VAL A 292 4.53 26.08 -1.63
CA VAL A 292 3.45 25.90 -2.62
C VAL A 292 2.41 27.03 -2.61
N THR A 293 2.33 27.78 -1.50
CA THR A 293 1.41 28.92 -1.30
C THR A 293 1.80 30.18 -2.08
N ASN A 294 3.06 30.29 -2.52
CA ASN A 294 3.55 31.43 -3.30
C ASN A 294 3.29 31.29 -4.81
N ALA A 295 2.79 30.14 -5.27
CA ALA A 295 2.47 29.91 -6.67
C ALA A 295 0.99 30.24 -6.93
N THR A 296 0.68 31.50 -7.25
CA THR A 296 -0.67 31.85 -7.72
C THR A 296 -0.90 31.27 -9.12
N SER A 297 -2.13 30.78 -9.38
CA SER A 297 -2.55 30.26 -10.68
C SER A 297 -2.47 31.28 -11.81
N ASP A 298 -2.35 32.58 -11.49
CA ASP A 298 -2.52 33.69 -12.44
C ASP A 298 -1.42 34.76 -12.36
N GLY A 299 -0.33 34.54 -11.61
CA GLY A 299 0.85 35.43 -11.62
C GLY A 299 0.63 36.85 -11.10
N ILE A 300 -0.56 37.20 -10.59
CA ILE A 300 -0.87 38.49 -9.98
C ILE A 300 -0.93 38.30 -8.46
N PRO A 301 -0.11 39.03 -7.67
CA PRO A 301 -0.25 39.06 -6.21
C PRO A 301 -1.46 39.93 -5.86
N THR A 302 -2.57 39.32 -5.46
CA THR A 302 -3.68 40.04 -4.82
C THR A 302 -3.39 40.16 -3.32
N GLY A 303 -3.45 41.39 -2.80
CA GLY A 303 -2.98 41.79 -1.47
C GLY A 303 -3.79 41.33 -0.26
N SER A 304 -4.33 40.12 -0.28
CA SER A 304 -4.86 39.45 0.91
C SER A 304 -4.90 37.94 0.65
N LEU A 305 -4.31 37.12 1.54
CA LEU A 305 -4.86 35.85 2.08
C LEU A 305 -3.75 35.00 2.74
N PRO A 306 -3.99 34.42 3.94
CA PRO A 306 -3.18 33.32 4.45
C PRO A 306 -3.43 32.09 3.54
N GLY A 307 -2.37 31.55 2.94
CA GLY A 307 -2.47 30.50 1.91
C GLY A 307 -2.90 29.11 2.40
N VAL A 308 -3.41 28.97 3.62
CA VAL A 308 -3.84 27.68 4.20
C VAL A 308 -5.23 27.82 4.80
N LYS A 309 -6.13 26.91 4.45
CA LYS A 309 -7.49 26.81 5.00
C LYS A 309 -7.70 25.43 5.61
N MET A 310 -7.98 25.38 6.91
CA MET A 310 -8.44 24.17 7.58
C MET A 310 -9.87 23.83 7.13
N ILE A 311 -10.17 22.53 6.99
CA ILE A 311 -11.45 21.97 6.60
C ILE A 311 -11.90 21.03 7.70
N ASP A 312 -13.08 21.31 8.25
CA ASP A 312 -13.77 20.35 9.11
C ASP A 312 -14.38 19.23 8.25
N LEU A 313 -14.13 18.00 8.64
CA LEU A 313 -14.59 16.80 7.94
C LEU A 313 -15.73 16.09 8.68
N GLN A 314 -16.10 16.55 9.87
CA GLN A 314 -17.18 15.94 10.66
C GLN A 314 -18.54 16.24 10.03
N THR A 315 -19.43 15.23 9.98
CA THR A 315 -20.83 15.40 9.51
C THR A 315 -21.84 15.57 10.65
N GLY A 316 -21.48 15.18 11.87
CA GLY A 316 -22.30 15.32 13.07
C GLY A 316 -21.92 16.54 13.93
N ASP A 317 -22.83 16.95 14.81
CA ASP A 317 -22.62 18.00 15.82
C ASP A 317 -21.68 17.51 16.95
N SER A 318 -20.44 17.16 16.61
CA SER A 318 -19.40 16.82 17.59
C SER A 318 -18.70 18.10 18.04
N THR A 319 -19.38 18.90 18.85
CA THR A 319 -18.84 20.15 19.42
C THR A 319 -18.06 19.96 20.72
N ASP A 320 -17.87 18.71 21.18
CA ASP A 320 -17.38 18.44 22.54
C ASP A 320 -16.18 17.47 22.64
N SER A 321 -15.59 17.06 21.50
CA SER A 321 -14.40 16.20 21.54
C SER A 321 -13.11 17.02 21.59
N LYS A 322 -12.24 16.72 22.58
CA LYS A 322 -10.89 17.31 22.70
C LYS A 322 -9.95 16.92 21.54
N SER A 323 -10.32 15.93 20.74
CA SER A 323 -9.56 15.44 19.59
C SER A 323 -10.48 14.99 18.45
N VAL A 324 -10.02 15.09 17.21
CA VAL A 324 -10.75 14.63 16.02
C VAL A 324 -10.00 13.48 15.34
N PRO A 325 -10.69 12.49 14.75
CA PRO A 325 -10.04 11.38 14.04
C PRO A 325 -9.44 11.82 12.70
N ARG A 326 -10.00 12.88 12.09
CA ARG A 326 -9.64 13.38 10.76
C ARG A 326 -9.75 14.89 10.68
N VAL A 327 -8.83 15.52 9.96
CA VAL A 327 -8.88 16.95 9.63
C VAL A 327 -8.11 17.19 8.34
N ALA A 328 -8.53 18.17 7.53
CA ALA A 328 -7.84 18.50 6.29
C ALA A 328 -7.45 19.96 6.18
N PHE A 329 -6.50 20.22 5.28
CA PHE A 329 -5.96 21.53 4.99
C PHE A 329 -5.80 21.70 3.48
N LYS A 330 -6.45 22.73 2.91
CA LYS A 330 -6.14 23.22 1.57
C LYS A 330 -4.96 24.20 1.67
N ILE A 331 -3.88 23.91 0.95
CA ILE A 331 -2.64 24.69 0.94
C ILE A 331 -2.46 25.25 -0.47
N GLY A 332 -2.63 26.56 -0.62
CA GLY A 332 -2.73 27.21 -1.93
C GLY A 332 -3.93 26.68 -2.72
N SER A 333 -3.85 26.72 -4.04
CA SER A 333 -4.93 26.29 -4.95
C SER A 333 -4.80 24.87 -5.48
N TRP A 334 -3.71 24.16 -5.15
CA TRP A 334 -3.33 22.91 -5.82
C TRP A 334 -2.73 21.86 -4.88
N VAL A 335 -2.79 22.05 -3.55
CA VAL A 335 -2.42 21.03 -2.56
C VAL A 335 -3.52 20.88 -1.51
N THR A 336 -3.83 19.64 -1.17
CA THR A 336 -4.66 19.28 -0.01
C THR A 336 -3.96 18.21 0.81
N LEU A 337 -3.93 18.37 2.13
CA LEU A 337 -3.49 17.35 3.10
C LEU A 337 -4.67 16.93 3.97
N GLU A 338 -4.89 15.64 4.14
CA GLU A 338 -5.78 15.08 5.17
C GLU A 338 -4.94 14.28 6.17
N TYR A 339 -5.09 14.61 7.45
CA TYR A 339 -4.50 13.87 8.55
C TYR A 339 -5.54 12.91 9.12
N ARG A 340 -5.15 11.66 9.35
CA ARG A 340 -6.02 10.59 9.86
C ARG A 340 -5.32 9.84 10.98
N VAL A 341 -6.02 9.63 12.09
CA VAL A 341 -5.64 8.66 13.12
C VAL A 341 -6.72 7.58 13.15
N ASN A 342 -6.35 6.40 12.69
CA ASN A 342 -7.24 5.24 12.62
C ASN A 342 -7.26 4.49 13.96
N GLU A 343 -8.28 3.66 14.18
CA GLU A 343 -8.36 2.84 15.39
C GLU A 343 -7.21 1.82 15.43
N ASP A 344 -6.59 1.65 16.61
CA ASP A 344 -5.49 0.72 16.86
C ASP A 344 -4.28 0.81 15.91
N ASP A 345 -4.11 1.93 15.20
CA ASP A 345 -2.95 2.22 14.35
C ASP A 345 -1.87 3.01 15.11
N GLU A 346 -0.62 2.59 14.98
CA GLU A 346 0.55 3.28 15.57
C GLU A 346 1.04 4.46 14.71
N PHE A 347 0.43 4.68 13.54
CA PHE A 347 0.85 5.67 12.56
C PHE A 347 -0.18 6.78 12.38
N LEU A 348 0.33 8.00 12.19
CA LEU A 348 -0.43 9.09 11.60
C LEU A 348 -0.44 8.89 10.09
N GLU A 349 -1.62 8.74 9.50
CA GLU A 349 -1.79 8.70 8.06
C GLU A 349 -1.98 10.11 7.51
N ILE A 350 -1.25 10.43 6.44
CA ILE A 350 -1.26 11.72 5.76
C ILE A 350 -1.60 11.43 4.30
N GLU A 351 -2.84 11.70 3.90
CA GLU A 351 -3.23 11.67 2.50
C GLU A 351 -2.92 13.02 1.87
N TRP A 352 -2.04 13.01 0.87
CA TRP A 352 -1.67 14.20 0.12
C TRP A 352 -2.32 14.15 -1.26
N THR A 353 -2.85 15.29 -1.70
CA THR A 353 -3.34 15.51 -3.07
C THR A 353 -2.58 16.69 -3.64
N VAL A 354 -1.82 16.48 -4.72
CA VAL A 354 -0.95 17.47 -5.34
C VAL A 354 -1.28 17.61 -6.82
N GLY A 355 -1.70 18.81 -7.21
CA GLY A 355 -1.90 19.19 -8.61
C GLY A 355 -3.20 19.97 -8.81
N SER A 356 -3.44 20.52 -10.01
CA SER A 356 -2.51 20.55 -11.15
C SER A 356 -1.29 21.44 -10.85
N ILE A 357 -0.07 20.90 -10.99
CA ILE A 357 1.15 21.70 -10.74
C ILE A 357 1.17 22.89 -11.71
N PRO A 358 1.24 24.14 -11.22
CA PRO A 358 1.16 25.32 -12.08
C PRO A 358 2.45 25.50 -12.88
N ILE A 359 2.31 25.78 -14.18
CA ILE A 359 3.42 25.99 -15.13
C ILE A 359 3.25 27.25 -15.98
N LYS A 360 2.28 28.12 -15.67
CA LYS A 360 2.02 29.36 -16.44
C LYS A 360 3.20 30.34 -16.41
N ASP A 361 4.07 30.20 -15.42
CA ASP A 361 5.35 30.90 -15.28
C ASP A 361 6.47 30.31 -16.17
N ASN A 362 6.16 29.31 -17.00
CA ASN A 362 7.11 28.55 -17.82
C ASN A 362 8.22 27.89 -16.98
N LYS A 363 7.85 27.48 -15.75
CA LYS A 363 8.77 26.87 -14.78
C LYS A 363 8.25 25.53 -14.28
N GLY A 364 8.98 24.45 -14.55
CA GLY A 364 8.74 23.10 -14.06
C GLY A 364 9.03 22.99 -12.58
N LYS A 365 8.29 22.15 -11.86
CA LYS A 365 8.32 22.06 -10.40
C LYS A 365 8.32 20.61 -9.95
N GLU A 366 9.08 20.35 -8.89
CA GLU A 366 9.27 19.02 -8.31
C GLU A 366 8.89 19.10 -6.83
N VAL A 367 7.71 18.61 -6.52
CA VAL A 367 7.01 18.83 -5.25
C VAL A 367 7.47 17.82 -4.22
N ILE A 368 7.79 18.29 -3.03
CA ILE A 368 8.25 17.50 -1.90
C ILE A 368 7.39 17.75 -0.66
N LEU A 369 7.32 16.73 0.18
CA LEU A 369 6.87 16.82 1.56
C LEU A 369 8.09 16.53 2.44
N ARG A 370 8.44 17.47 3.31
CA ARG A 370 9.62 17.39 4.19
C ARG A 370 9.19 17.34 5.64
N PHE A 371 9.64 16.31 6.33
CA PHE A 371 9.51 16.15 7.77
C PHE A 371 10.80 16.62 8.45
N ASP A 372 10.68 17.47 9.46
CA ASP A 372 11.82 18.00 10.21
C ASP A 372 11.61 17.82 11.72
N ALA A 373 12.35 16.87 12.30
CA ALA A 373 12.36 16.59 13.73
C ALA A 373 13.38 17.46 14.50
N ARG A 374 14.11 18.34 13.80
CA ARG A 374 15.17 19.20 14.31
C ARG A 374 16.20 18.37 15.10
N ASP A 375 16.72 18.93 16.19
CA ASP A 375 17.68 18.26 17.08
C ASP A 375 17.08 17.11 17.91
N SER A 376 15.80 16.76 17.74
CA SER A 376 15.14 15.67 18.46
C SER A 376 15.54 14.29 17.95
N ILE A 377 16.10 14.22 16.74
CA ILE A 377 16.69 13.02 16.15
C ILE A 377 18.02 13.41 15.51
N LYS A 378 19.11 13.05 16.19
CA LYS A 378 20.48 13.29 15.69
C LYS A 378 20.87 12.20 14.69
N SER A 379 20.37 12.31 13.47
CA SER A 379 20.55 11.29 12.42
C SER A 379 21.98 11.17 11.88
N ALA A 380 22.90 12.06 12.27
CA ALA A 380 24.32 11.99 11.95
C ALA A 380 24.58 11.84 10.44
N SER A 381 23.87 12.63 9.62
CA SER A 381 23.90 12.59 8.16
C SER A 381 23.43 11.28 7.52
N LYS A 382 22.75 10.40 8.28
CA LYS A 382 22.26 9.11 7.81
C LYS A 382 20.76 9.13 7.53
N ILE A 383 20.39 8.44 6.45
CA ILE A 383 19.02 7.98 6.17
C ILE A 383 19.09 6.52 5.79
N TYR A 384 18.05 5.76 6.15
CA TYR A 384 17.93 4.36 5.78
C TYR A 384 16.76 4.22 4.82
N THR A 385 17.01 3.63 3.65
CA THR A 385 16.01 3.48 2.58
C THR A 385 15.89 2.02 2.20
N ASP A 386 14.67 1.54 1.99
CA ASP A 386 14.45 0.16 1.59
C ASP A 386 15.06 -0.17 0.22
N SER A 387 15.54 -1.41 0.06
CA SER A 387 15.91 -1.99 -1.22
C SER A 387 14.81 -2.95 -1.65
N ASN A 388 13.90 -2.46 -2.50
CA ASN A 388 12.73 -3.21 -2.98
C ASN A 388 11.88 -3.80 -1.82
N ALA A 389 11.74 -3.01 -0.74
CA ALA A 389 11.02 -3.33 0.49
C ALA A 389 11.56 -4.50 1.32
N LEU A 390 12.76 -4.98 1.00
CA LEU A 390 13.48 -6.00 1.77
C LEU A 390 14.45 -5.34 2.75
N GLU A 391 15.74 -5.37 2.48
CA GLU A 391 16.76 -4.80 3.37
C GLU A 391 16.74 -3.27 3.37
N PHE A 392 17.04 -2.65 4.51
CA PHE A 392 17.26 -1.21 4.59
C PHE A 392 18.74 -0.89 4.39
N MET A 393 19.02 -0.08 3.38
CA MET A 393 20.37 0.36 3.09
C MET A 393 20.70 1.63 3.87
N GLU A 394 21.79 1.63 4.63
CA GLU A 394 22.34 2.85 5.22
C GLU A 394 22.86 3.77 4.10
N ARG A 395 22.40 5.02 4.09
CA ARG A 395 22.84 6.06 3.15
C ARG A 395 23.43 7.21 3.95
N VAL A 396 24.68 7.56 3.67
CA VAL A 396 25.36 8.71 4.27
C VAL A 396 25.36 9.86 3.26
N ARG A 397 24.81 11.00 3.67
CA ARG A 397 24.75 12.21 2.84
C ARG A 397 26.15 12.63 2.37
N ASN A 398 26.29 12.91 1.08
CA ASN A 398 27.55 13.30 0.41
C ASN A 398 28.67 12.24 0.46
N HIS A 399 28.34 10.96 0.61
CA HIS A 399 29.33 9.89 0.74
C HIS A 399 29.04 8.71 -0.20
N ARG A 400 30.10 7.99 -0.59
CA ARG A 400 30.06 6.75 -1.38
C ARG A 400 31.17 5.81 -0.89
N ASP A 401 30.84 4.54 -0.66
CA ASP A 401 31.79 3.59 -0.08
C ASP A 401 32.90 3.16 -1.05
N THR A 402 32.61 3.17 -2.34
CA THR A 402 33.49 2.60 -3.37
C THR A 402 34.28 3.65 -4.16
N TRP A 403 34.02 4.95 -3.99
CA TRP A 403 34.80 6.02 -4.60
C TRP A 403 34.67 7.35 -3.84
N ASN A 404 35.64 8.25 -4.02
CA ASN A 404 35.55 9.61 -3.47
C ASN A 404 34.54 10.45 -4.27
N LEU A 405 33.39 10.76 -3.66
CA LEU A 405 32.35 11.57 -4.29
C LEU A 405 32.83 13.02 -4.49
N THR A 406 32.74 13.51 -5.73
CA THR A 406 32.96 14.92 -6.05
C THR A 406 31.62 15.56 -6.38
N LEU A 407 31.25 16.61 -5.64
CA LEU A 407 30.06 17.42 -5.88
C LEU A 407 30.49 18.77 -6.44
N HIS A 408 29.98 19.13 -7.61
CA HIS A 408 30.46 20.32 -8.32
C HIS A 408 29.77 21.61 -7.86
N ASN A 409 28.56 21.50 -7.32
CA ASN A 409 27.78 22.63 -6.81
C ASN A 409 26.72 22.17 -5.78
N ASN A 410 25.96 23.12 -5.26
CA ASN A 410 24.91 22.84 -4.27
C ASN A 410 23.71 22.09 -4.86
N GLN A 411 23.45 22.19 -6.16
CA GLN A 411 22.38 21.45 -6.85
C GLN A 411 22.70 19.95 -6.89
N ASP A 412 23.96 19.61 -7.20
CA ASP A 412 24.45 18.23 -7.18
C ASP A 412 24.33 17.64 -5.77
N ALA A 413 24.63 18.43 -4.74
CA ALA A 413 24.47 17.99 -3.35
C ALA A 413 23.02 17.67 -2.98
N VAL A 414 22.02 18.24 -3.67
CA VAL A 414 20.62 17.83 -3.51
C VAL A 414 20.38 16.52 -4.27
N ALA A 415 20.60 16.54 -5.59
CA ALA A 415 20.23 15.42 -6.47
C ALA A 415 20.99 14.12 -6.19
N ALA A 416 22.25 14.20 -5.76
CA ALA A 416 23.09 13.05 -5.43
C ALA A 416 22.70 12.33 -4.14
N ASN A 417 21.86 12.94 -3.30
CA ASN A 417 21.42 12.39 -2.01
C ASN A 417 19.95 11.95 -2.02
N TYR A 418 19.33 11.94 -3.20
CA TYR A 418 18.06 11.24 -3.40
C TYR A 418 18.31 9.76 -3.67
N PHE A 419 17.55 8.93 -2.97
CA PHE A 419 17.59 7.48 -3.06
C PHE A 419 16.18 6.93 -3.33
N PRO A 420 16.06 5.78 -4.01
CA PRO A 420 14.77 5.17 -4.21
C PRO A 420 14.25 4.61 -2.88
N ILE A 421 12.96 4.81 -2.64
CA ILE A 421 12.19 4.07 -1.65
C ILE A 421 11.04 3.38 -2.40
N THR A 422 10.79 2.12 -2.12
CA THR A 422 9.65 1.40 -2.70
C THR A 422 8.52 1.21 -1.70
N THR A 423 8.79 1.29 -0.40
CA THR A 423 7.77 1.20 0.65
C THR A 423 8.13 1.98 1.91
N GLY A 424 9.40 2.26 2.23
CA GLY A 424 9.71 3.05 3.41
C GLY A 424 11.13 3.55 3.57
N ALA A 425 11.28 4.51 4.48
CA ALA A 425 12.55 5.03 4.94
C ALA A 425 12.46 5.41 6.41
N TYR A 426 13.62 5.56 7.06
CA TYR A 426 13.68 6.08 8.42
C TYR A 426 14.96 6.87 8.67
N ILE A 427 14.90 7.72 9.69
CA ILE A 427 16.05 8.34 10.34
C ILE A 427 16.04 7.97 11.82
N LYS A 428 17.21 7.78 12.43
CA LYS A 428 17.30 7.41 13.85
C LYS A 428 18.53 8.02 14.51
N ASP A 429 18.46 8.14 15.83
CA ASP A 429 19.61 8.32 16.71
C ASP A 429 19.73 7.12 17.66
N THR A 430 20.48 7.27 18.77
CA THR A 430 20.67 6.19 19.75
C THR A 430 19.42 5.86 20.56
N ASN A 431 18.42 6.74 20.58
CA ASN A 431 17.24 6.64 21.45
C ASN A 431 15.93 6.54 20.67
N ARG A 432 15.83 7.17 19.50
CA ARG A 432 14.57 7.39 18.78
C ARG A 432 14.73 7.12 17.29
N GLN A 433 13.64 6.69 16.68
CA GLN A 433 13.54 6.45 15.24
C GLN A 433 12.24 7.08 14.70
N LEU A 434 12.35 7.85 13.62
CA LEU A 434 11.21 8.37 12.85
C LEU A 434 11.07 7.53 11.58
N ASN A 435 9.93 6.88 11.44
CA ASN A 435 9.62 6.01 10.31
C ASN A 435 8.69 6.69 9.33
N LEU A 436 8.91 6.45 8.04
CA LEU A 436 8.00 6.78 6.97
C LEU A 436 7.70 5.54 6.14
N VAL A 437 6.42 5.25 5.92
CA VAL A 437 5.94 4.27 4.94
C VAL A 437 5.19 4.98 3.83
N THR A 438 5.44 4.58 2.58
CA THR A 438 4.83 5.15 1.37
C THR A 438 3.95 4.14 0.66
N ASP A 439 3.02 4.66 -0.12
CA ASP A 439 1.99 3.88 -0.81
C ASP A 439 2.38 3.54 -2.27
N ARG A 440 3.57 3.98 -2.71
CA ARG A 440 4.18 3.77 -4.03
C ARG A 440 5.69 4.01 -3.97
N ALA A 441 6.38 3.67 -5.07
CA ALA A 441 7.80 4.00 -5.24
C ALA A 441 8.02 5.50 -5.43
N GLN A 442 9.01 6.07 -4.74
CA GLN A 442 9.31 7.51 -4.72
C GLN A 442 10.81 7.76 -4.48
N GLY A 443 11.27 9.00 -4.72
CA GLY A 443 12.58 9.46 -4.29
C GLY A 443 12.54 10.08 -2.90
N ALA A 444 13.46 9.68 -2.01
CA ALA A 444 13.60 10.21 -0.66
C ALA A 444 15.03 10.67 -0.36
N ALA A 445 15.17 11.64 0.53
CA ALA A 445 16.47 12.18 0.94
C ALA A 445 16.46 12.65 2.40
N SER A 446 17.65 12.73 2.99
CA SER A 446 17.91 13.49 4.22
C SER A 446 18.99 14.51 3.90
N LEU A 447 18.60 15.78 3.73
CA LEU A 447 19.50 16.86 3.31
C LEU A 447 20.05 17.68 4.49
N ALA A 448 19.49 17.49 5.69
CA ALA A 448 20.01 17.96 6.96
C ALA A 448 19.72 16.92 8.06
N ASP A 449 20.46 16.99 9.16
CA ASP A 449 20.23 16.10 10.30
C ASP A 449 18.82 16.36 10.87
N GLY A 450 18.13 15.28 11.24
CA GLY A 450 16.74 15.36 11.71
C GLY A 450 15.70 15.53 10.60
N GLN A 451 16.10 15.67 9.33
CA GLN A 451 15.20 15.83 8.19
C GLN A 451 15.04 14.56 7.36
N LEU A 452 13.82 14.33 6.87
CA LEU A 452 13.47 13.32 5.88
C LEU A 452 12.48 13.95 4.89
N GLU A 453 12.81 13.99 3.60
CA GLU A 453 11.93 14.49 2.55
C GLU A 453 11.64 13.43 1.49
N VAL A 454 10.44 13.50 0.91
CA VAL A 454 10.01 12.63 -0.20
C VAL A 454 9.42 13.49 -1.31
N MET A 455 9.86 13.23 -2.54
CA MET A 455 9.30 13.85 -3.74
C MET A 455 8.04 13.10 -4.17
N VAL A 456 6.92 13.82 -4.27
CA VAL A 456 5.58 13.26 -4.48
C VAL A 456 5.07 13.42 -5.90
N HIS A 457 5.45 14.49 -6.60
CA HIS A 457 5.00 14.77 -7.96
C HIS A 457 5.98 15.70 -8.70
N ARG A 458 6.07 15.56 -10.02
CA ARG A 458 6.97 16.32 -10.88
C ARG A 458 6.22 16.72 -12.15
N ARG A 459 6.33 18.00 -12.54
CA ARG A 459 5.86 18.48 -13.83
C ARG A 459 6.92 19.35 -14.46
N LEU A 460 7.49 18.88 -15.56
CA LEU A 460 8.70 19.40 -16.19
C LEU A 460 8.40 19.87 -17.61
N LEU A 461 9.15 20.86 -18.07
CA LEU A 461 8.91 21.54 -19.35
C LEU A 461 10.01 21.30 -20.38
N ASP A 462 11.05 20.55 -20.02
CA ASP A 462 12.19 20.21 -20.86
C ASP A 462 12.42 18.68 -20.85
N ASP A 463 12.99 18.17 -21.94
CA ASP A 463 13.56 16.81 -22.04
C ASP A 463 15.00 16.82 -21.51
N ASP A 464 15.38 15.76 -20.79
CA ASP A 464 16.71 15.59 -20.18
C ASP A 464 17.76 15.00 -21.13
N GLY A 465 17.41 14.73 -22.38
CA GLY A 465 18.32 14.26 -23.43
C GLY A 465 18.74 12.80 -23.25
N LYS A 466 17.98 11.98 -22.51
CA LYS A 466 18.30 10.56 -22.26
C LYS A 466 17.67 9.58 -23.24
N GLY A 467 16.89 10.09 -24.20
CA GLY A 467 16.36 9.30 -25.32
C GLY A 467 14.84 9.25 -25.43
N VAL A 468 14.10 9.71 -24.40
CA VAL A 468 12.62 9.76 -24.45
C VAL A 468 12.14 10.70 -25.54
N GLY A 469 12.77 11.88 -25.63
CA GLY A 469 12.41 12.93 -26.57
C GLY A 469 11.08 13.61 -26.22
N GLU A 470 10.66 13.58 -24.96
CA GLU A 470 9.44 14.18 -24.42
C GLU A 470 9.69 14.66 -22.99
N HIS A 471 9.19 15.86 -22.66
CA HIS A 471 9.21 16.36 -21.29
C HIS A 471 8.15 15.65 -20.42
N LEU A 472 8.43 15.49 -19.12
CA LEU A 472 7.48 14.92 -18.15
C LEU A 472 6.38 15.94 -17.79
N ASN A 473 5.38 16.10 -18.66
CA ASN A 473 4.27 17.05 -18.51
C ASN A 473 2.92 16.32 -18.60
N GLU A 474 2.63 15.48 -17.60
CA GLU A 474 1.41 14.69 -17.59
C GLU A 474 0.16 15.58 -17.43
N THR A 475 -0.86 15.29 -18.25
CA THR A 475 -2.16 15.96 -18.25
C THR A 475 -3.28 14.95 -18.14
N GLU A 476 -4.43 15.42 -17.71
CA GLU A 476 -5.68 14.67 -17.64
C GLU A 476 -6.82 15.51 -18.21
N SER A 477 -7.85 14.84 -18.73
CA SER A 477 -9.07 15.47 -19.24
C SER A 477 -10.24 15.07 -18.34
N VAL A 478 -10.92 16.08 -17.80
CA VAL A 478 -12.00 15.92 -16.82
C VAL A 478 -13.26 16.58 -17.38
N TYR A 479 -14.41 15.94 -17.18
CA TYR A 479 -15.70 16.50 -17.58
C TYR A 479 -16.27 17.36 -16.44
N ASP A 480 -16.32 18.67 -16.64
CA ASP A 480 -16.92 19.60 -15.68
C ASP A 480 -18.44 19.53 -15.79
N SER A 481 -19.09 19.06 -14.72
CA SER A 481 -20.54 18.87 -14.68
C SER A 481 -21.31 20.19 -14.72
N ALA A 482 -20.75 21.28 -14.17
CA ALA A 482 -21.39 22.58 -14.10
C ALA A 482 -21.33 23.30 -15.46
N THR A 483 -20.16 23.32 -16.09
CA THR A 483 -19.99 23.97 -17.40
C THR A 483 -20.38 23.06 -18.57
N LYS A 484 -20.52 21.75 -18.34
CA LYS A 484 -20.77 20.71 -19.35
C LYS A 484 -19.70 20.67 -20.43
N THR A 485 -18.45 20.92 -20.05
CA THR A 485 -17.31 20.93 -20.98
C THR A 485 -16.21 19.99 -20.51
N GLN A 486 -15.42 19.46 -21.45
CA GLN A 486 -14.19 18.77 -21.11
C GLN A 486 -13.06 19.79 -20.93
N VAL A 487 -12.41 19.73 -19.76
CA VAL A 487 -11.27 20.58 -19.41
C VAL A 487 -10.03 19.71 -19.32
N THR A 488 -8.97 20.09 -20.01
CA THR A 488 -7.66 19.43 -19.89
C THR A 488 -6.74 20.24 -18.99
N LYS A 489 -6.23 19.61 -17.93
CA LYS A 489 -5.37 20.23 -16.93
C LYS A 489 -4.16 19.35 -16.62
N GLY A 490 -3.21 19.87 -15.83
CA GLY A 490 -2.08 19.05 -15.38
C GLY A 490 -2.55 17.95 -14.44
N LEU A 491 -1.95 16.77 -14.51
CA LEU A 491 -2.36 15.62 -13.71
C LEU A 491 -2.31 15.94 -12.20
N VAL A 492 -3.40 15.65 -11.49
CA VAL A 492 -3.49 15.66 -10.03
C VAL A 492 -3.13 14.27 -9.50
N VAL A 493 -2.33 14.23 -8.43
CA VAL A 493 -1.85 12.97 -7.84
C VAL A 493 -2.26 12.92 -6.38
N ARG A 494 -2.94 11.85 -5.99
CA ARG A 494 -3.26 11.51 -4.60
C ARG A 494 -2.45 10.32 -4.12
N GLY A 495 -1.92 10.40 -2.90
CA GLY A 495 -1.19 9.30 -2.25
C GLY A 495 -1.14 9.44 -0.73
N ASN A 496 -0.53 8.46 -0.08
CA ASN A 496 -0.53 8.35 1.38
C ASN A 496 0.88 8.19 1.93
N PHE A 497 1.13 8.84 3.06
CA PHE A 497 2.24 8.59 3.95
C PHE A 497 1.74 8.09 5.30
N PHE A 498 2.50 7.19 5.91
CA PHE A 498 2.29 6.77 7.29
C PHE A 498 3.54 7.11 8.07
N ILE A 499 3.40 7.96 9.10
CA ILE A 499 4.52 8.41 9.92
C ILE A 499 4.30 8.03 11.38
N ASN A 500 5.35 7.51 12.02
CA ASN A 500 5.37 7.32 13.46
C ASN A 500 6.76 7.60 14.03
N VAL A 501 6.82 7.81 15.35
CA VAL A 501 8.07 7.85 16.11
C VAL A 501 8.06 6.71 17.13
N ASP A 502 9.18 6.01 17.26
CA ASP A 502 9.35 4.95 18.27
C ASP A 502 10.77 5.04 18.87
N SER A 503 11.08 4.14 19.81
CA SER A 503 12.45 4.00 20.32
C SER A 503 13.37 3.42 19.24
N ALA A 504 14.68 3.64 19.38
CA ALA A 504 15.67 3.05 18.46
C ALA A 504 15.71 1.51 18.50
N GLU A 505 15.26 0.90 19.61
CA GLU A 505 15.16 -0.56 19.77
C GLU A 505 13.95 -1.15 19.02
N ASP A 506 12.84 -0.42 19.04
CA ASP A 506 11.53 -0.92 18.62
C ASP A 506 11.04 -0.34 17.28
N GLY A 507 11.68 0.71 16.75
CA GLY A 507 11.24 1.39 15.55
C GLY A 507 11.15 0.50 14.31
N MET A 508 12.01 -0.51 14.22
CA MET A 508 11.93 -1.50 13.14
C MET A 508 10.70 -2.41 13.27
N ARG A 509 10.22 -2.71 14.48
CA ARG A 509 8.99 -3.50 14.66
C ARG A 509 7.79 -2.78 14.03
N SER A 510 7.57 -1.52 14.41
CA SER A 510 6.42 -0.76 13.88
C SER A 510 6.55 -0.54 12.38
N LEU A 511 7.77 -0.27 11.88
CA LEU A 511 8.04 -0.08 10.45
C LEU A 511 7.74 -1.35 9.64
N ARG A 512 8.31 -2.51 10.01
CA ARG A 512 8.11 -3.78 9.29
C ARG A 512 6.64 -4.20 9.28
N SER A 513 5.95 -4.06 10.41
CA SER A 513 4.51 -4.35 10.51
C SER A 513 3.67 -3.48 9.58
N LYS A 514 3.93 -2.16 9.56
CA LYS A 514 3.19 -1.24 8.67
C LYS A 514 3.51 -1.47 7.20
N MET A 515 4.76 -1.77 6.86
CA MET A 515 5.14 -2.13 5.49
C MET A 515 4.36 -3.37 5.02
N GLU A 516 4.30 -4.43 5.83
CA GLU A 516 3.56 -5.66 5.50
C GLU A 516 2.07 -5.37 5.26
N SER A 517 1.42 -4.58 6.13
CA SER A 517 0.01 -4.22 5.95
C SER A 517 -0.25 -3.37 4.71
N GLN A 518 0.74 -2.59 4.23
CA GLN A 518 0.62 -1.88 2.95
C GLN A 518 0.78 -2.79 1.73
N PHE A 519 1.50 -3.91 1.84
CA PHE A 519 1.55 -4.93 0.80
C PHE A 519 0.30 -5.80 0.73
N PHE A 520 -0.39 -6.00 1.87
CA PHE A 520 -1.55 -6.87 2.01
C PHE A 520 -2.79 -6.14 2.53
N ARG A 521 -3.02 -4.91 2.06
CA ARG A 521 -4.26 -4.16 2.35
C ARG A 521 -5.47 -5.00 1.95
N PRO A 522 -6.53 -5.08 2.75
CA PRO A 522 -7.65 -6.00 2.49
C PRO A 522 -8.28 -5.77 1.11
N LEU A 523 -8.57 -6.87 0.41
CA LEU A 523 -9.35 -6.83 -0.83
C LEU A 523 -10.77 -6.42 -0.47
N THR A 524 -11.28 -5.35 -1.08
CA THR A 524 -12.65 -4.85 -0.83
C THR A 524 -13.41 -4.77 -2.15
N VAL A 525 -14.53 -5.48 -2.22
CA VAL A 525 -15.37 -5.54 -3.43
C VAL A 525 -16.84 -5.34 -3.10
N PHE A 526 -17.61 -4.83 -4.06
CA PHE A 526 -18.95 -4.28 -3.82
C PHE A 526 -19.98 -4.89 -4.76
N ARG A 527 -21.21 -5.08 -4.29
CA ARG A 527 -22.36 -5.35 -5.16
C ARG A 527 -23.63 -4.75 -4.59
N LYS A 528 -24.67 -4.66 -5.41
CA LYS A 528 -26.02 -4.33 -4.94
C LYS A 528 -26.47 -5.35 -3.88
N ALA A 529 -27.14 -4.89 -2.83
CA ALA A 529 -27.61 -5.76 -1.76
C ALA A 529 -28.50 -6.90 -2.29
N VAL A 530 -28.24 -8.11 -1.79
CA VAL A 530 -28.99 -9.32 -2.17
C VAL A 530 -29.91 -9.69 -1.01
N THR A 531 -31.20 -9.90 -1.30
CA THR A 531 -32.26 -10.13 -0.29
C THR A 531 -32.36 -11.58 0.19
N SER A 532 -31.65 -12.53 -0.42
CA SER A 532 -31.72 -13.94 -0.04
C SER A 532 -30.83 -14.24 1.17
N ALA A 533 -31.48 -14.47 2.32
CA ALA A 533 -30.84 -14.84 3.58
C ALA A 533 -30.25 -16.27 3.62
N ASP A 534 -30.42 -17.07 2.56
CA ASP A 534 -30.30 -18.54 2.63
C ASP A 534 -29.03 -19.16 2.02
N GLU A 535 -28.02 -18.39 1.64
CA GLU A 535 -26.76 -18.97 1.17
C GLU A 535 -25.65 -18.67 2.18
N GLN A 536 -25.52 -19.55 3.18
CA GLN A 536 -24.28 -19.66 3.94
C GLN A 536 -23.15 -19.92 2.94
N ALA A 537 -22.22 -18.97 2.85
CA ALA A 537 -21.02 -19.16 2.05
C ALA A 537 -20.35 -20.48 2.44
N LYS A 538 -19.95 -21.28 1.46
CA LYS A 538 -19.23 -22.53 1.73
C LYS A 538 -17.99 -22.21 2.56
N LEU A 539 -17.76 -23.01 3.60
CA LEU A 539 -16.56 -22.90 4.41
C LEU A 539 -15.32 -23.06 3.52
N PRO A 540 -14.26 -22.27 3.74
CA PRO A 540 -13.02 -22.44 3.00
C PRO A 540 -12.47 -23.86 3.22
N TRP A 541 -11.88 -24.45 2.18
CA TRP A 541 -11.24 -25.77 2.32
C TRP A 541 -9.93 -25.66 3.12
N LEU A 542 -9.30 -24.48 3.07
CA LEU A 542 -8.06 -24.12 3.74
C LEU A 542 -8.28 -22.96 4.71
N THR A 543 -7.83 -23.11 5.95
CA THR A 543 -7.65 -22.01 6.90
C THR A 543 -6.19 -21.95 7.35
N VAL A 544 -5.79 -20.80 7.89
CA VAL A 544 -4.46 -20.67 8.48
C VAL A 544 -4.53 -20.21 9.93
N ASN A 545 -3.64 -20.76 10.74
CA ASN A 545 -3.38 -20.26 12.09
C ASN A 545 -2.49 -19.02 12.01
N GLU A 546 -2.44 -18.24 13.08
CA GLU A 546 -1.67 -17.00 13.13
C GLU A 546 -0.16 -17.26 12.99
N PHE A 547 0.47 -16.54 12.05
CA PHE A 547 1.89 -16.69 11.76
C PHE A 547 2.75 -16.03 12.85
N PRO A 548 3.99 -16.51 13.06
CA PRO A 548 4.95 -15.80 13.89
C PRO A 548 5.12 -14.33 13.43
N PRO A 549 5.30 -13.37 14.36
CA PRO A 549 5.28 -11.95 14.02
C PRO A 549 6.39 -11.52 13.05
N ASN A 550 7.47 -12.31 12.94
CA ASN A 550 8.61 -12.10 12.04
C ASN A 550 8.54 -12.91 10.74
N VAL A 551 7.45 -13.64 10.48
CA VAL A 551 7.23 -14.40 9.23
C VAL A 551 6.07 -13.79 8.45
N GLY A 552 6.27 -13.49 7.17
CA GLY A 552 5.24 -13.03 6.25
C GLY A 552 4.89 -14.09 5.20
N LEU A 553 3.63 -14.12 4.77
CA LEU A 553 3.15 -14.93 3.64
C LEU A 553 3.11 -14.06 2.38
N THR A 554 4.16 -14.14 1.55
CA THR A 554 4.35 -13.23 0.41
C THR A 554 3.56 -13.65 -0.83
N THR A 555 3.38 -14.95 -1.02
CA THR A 555 2.60 -15.50 -2.14
C THR A 555 1.92 -16.78 -1.66
N MET A 556 0.66 -16.95 -2.06
CA MET A 556 -0.04 -18.23 -2.02
C MET A 556 -0.82 -18.39 -3.33
N GLN A 557 -0.60 -19.50 -4.02
CA GLN A 557 -1.31 -19.81 -5.26
C GLN A 557 -1.57 -21.32 -5.35
N GLU A 558 -2.68 -21.71 -5.98
CA GLU A 558 -2.95 -23.11 -6.29
C GLU A 558 -1.95 -23.63 -7.36
N LEU A 559 -1.46 -24.85 -7.17
CA LEU A 559 -0.75 -25.61 -8.21
C LEU A 559 -1.61 -26.77 -8.73
N SER A 560 -2.40 -27.38 -7.84
CA SER A 560 -3.38 -28.41 -8.14
C SER A 560 -4.35 -28.52 -6.96
N LYS A 561 -5.42 -29.32 -7.12
CA LYS A 561 -6.43 -29.58 -6.07
C LYS A 561 -5.88 -30.03 -4.72
N GLN A 562 -4.64 -30.52 -4.66
CA GLN A 562 -4.02 -31.00 -3.42
C GLN A 562 -2.73 -30.26 -3.07
N CYS A 563 -2.27 -29.33 -3.91
CA CYS A 563 -0.97 -28.68 -3.71
C CYS A 563 -1.02 -27.19 -3.95
N LEU A 564 -0.37 -26.44 -3.06
CA LEU A 564 -0.19 -25.01 -3.12
C LEU A 564 1.29 -24.66 -3.35
N MET A 565 1.53 -23.52 -3.97
CA MET A 565 2.82 -22.84 -3.93
C MET A 565 2.75 -21.70 -2.93
N VAL A 566 3.64 -21.72 -1.95
CA VAL A 566 3.73 -20.69 -0.91
C VAL A 566 5.12 -20.06 -0.91
N ARG A 567 5.20 -18.74 -0.74
CA ARG A 567 6.44 -18.03 -0.44
C ARG A 567 6.35 -17.44 0.96
N LEU A 568 7.33 -17.78 1.79
CA LEU A 568 7.50 -17.23 3.13
C LEU A 568 8.68 -16.27 3.12
N SER A 569 8.54 -15.14 3.80
CA SER A 569 9.61 -14.18 4.03
C SER A 569 9.86 -14.01 5.51
N HIS A 570 11.12 -13.94 5.91
CA HIS A 570 11.48 -13.39 7.21
C HIS A 570 11.47 -11.86 7.10
N LEU A 571 10.63 -11.21 7.88
CA LEU A 571 10.34 -9.78 7.72
C LEU A 571 11.49 -8.86 8.18
N TYR A 572 12.40 -9.37 9.00
CA TYR A 572 13.51 -8.62 9.60
C TYR A 572 14.85 -9.06 9.03
N ALA A 573 15.76 -8.10 8.83
CA ALA A 573 17.17 -8.36 8.59
C ALA A 573 17.91 -8.68 9.90
N VAL A 574 19.16 -9.11 9.77
CA VAL A 574 20.04 -9.42 10.90
C VAL A 574 20.20 -8.16 11.75
N ASP A 575 20.12 -8.32 13.07
CA ASP A 575 20.29 -7.25 14.07
C ASP A 575 19.34 -6.03 13.95
N GLU A 576 18.26 -6.11 13.18
CA GLU A 576 17.23 -5.05 13.14
C GLU A 576 16.41 -4.95 14.43
N HIS A 577 16.22 -6.07 15.13
CA HIS A 577 15.47 -6.13 16.39
C HIS A 577 15.92 -7.31 17.25
N ALA A 578 16.09 -7.11 18.56
CA ALA A 578 16.68 -8.10 19.47
C ALA A 578 16.04 -9.50 19.39
N THR A 579 14.70 -9.57 19.38
CA THR A 579 13.94 -10.82 19.30
C THR A 579 13.38 -11.15 17.92
N LEU A 580 12.88 -10.16 17.16
CA LEU A 580 12.22 -10.39 15.87
C LEU A 580 13.18 -10.67 14.72
N SER A 581 14.47 -10.34 14.86
CA SER A 581 15.53 -10.76 13.91
C SER A 581 16.04 -12.18 14.16
N GLN A 582 15.57 -12.87 15.21
CA GLN A 582 15.99 -14.24 15.49
C GLN A 582 15.32 -15.24 14.53
N PRO A 583 15.95 -16.40 14.26
CA PRO A 583 15.40 -17.39 13.33
C PRO A 583 14.00 -17.86 13.73
N ALA A 584 13.09 -17.93 12.77
CA ALA A 584 11.70 -18.36 12.97
C ALA A 584 11.51 -19.81 12.52
N THR A 585 10.97 -20.66 13.40
CA THR A 585 10.57 -22.03 13.01
C THR A 585 9.12 -22.04 12.56
N VAL A 586 8.88 -22.55 11.36
CA VAL A 586 7.57 -22.70 10.74
C VAL A 586 7.26 -24.18 10.56
N ASP A 587 6.10 -24.63 11.05
CA ASP A 587 5.57 -25.97 10.82
C ASP A 587 4.31 -25.88 9.96
N PHE A 588 4.42 -26.28 8.70
CA PHE A 588 3.33 -26.18 7.72
C PHE A 588 2.10 -26.99 8.14
N SER A 589 2.27 -28.10 8.87
CA SER A 589 1.16 -28.92 9.35
C SER A 589 0.32 -28.24 10.44
N LYS A 590 0.93 -27.28 11.16
CA LYS A 590 0.27 -26.48 12.18
C LYS A 590 -0.26 -25.18 11.64
N LEU A 591 0.43 -24.55 10.68
CA LEU A 591 -0.01 -23.27 10.13
C LEU A 591 -1.14 -23.43 9.12
N PHE A 592 -1.13 -24.47 8.30
CA PHE A 592 -2.14 -24.69 7.25
C PHE A 592 -3.07 -25.83 7.67
N THR A 593 -4.35 -25.51 7.83
CA THR A 593 -5.37 -26.47 8.23
C THR A 593 -6.31 -26.72 7.06
N VAL A 594 -6.44 -27.99 6.66
CA VAL A 594 -7.36 -28.41 5.60
C VAL A 594 -8.36 -29.40 6.18
N LYS A 595 -9.63 -29.30 5.79
CA LYS A 595 -10.64 -30.25 6.25
C LYS A 595 -10.29 -31.68 5.79
N ASN A 596 -10.16 -32.60 6.74
CA ASN A 596 -9.85 -34.03 6.51
C ASN A 596 -8.50 -34.31 5.82
N ALA A 597 -7.58 -33.35 5.79
CA ALA A 597 -6.25 -33.52 5.22
C ALA A 597 -5.19 -32.79 6.05
N VAL A 598 -3.96 -33.27 5.96
CA VAL A 598 -2.79 -32.66 6.59
C VAL A 598 -1.70 -32.45 5.57
N ALA A 599 -0.83 -31.49 5.82
CA ALA A 599 0.39 -31.31 5.04
C ALA A 599 1.20 -32.61 5.03
N SER A 600 1.28 -33.27 3.87
CA SER A 600 1.92 -34.57 3.70
C SER A 600 3.31 -34.45 3.05
N GLU A 601 3.49 -33.49 2.16
CA GLU A 601 4.75 -33.22 1.47
C GLU A 601 5.04 -31.72 1.47
N VAL A 602 6.24 -31.36 1.93
CA VAL A 602 6.78 -30.00 1.81
C VAL A 602 8.06 -30.08 1.00
N THR A 603 8.02 -29.59 -0.23
CA THR A 603 9.16 -29.57 -1.14
C THR A 603 9.61 -28.13 -1.34
N GLU A 604 10.84 -27.81 -0.93
CA GLU A 604 11.44 -26.51 -1.22
C GLU A 604 11.69 -26.34 -2.71
N LEU A 605 11.42 -25.15 -3.23
CA LEU A 605 11.56 -24.78 -4.63
C LEU A 605 12.61 -23.66 -4.79
N THR A 606 13.06 -23.45 -6.02
CA THR A 606 13.71 -22.18 -6.39
C THR A 606 12.76 -21.02 -6.12
N LEU A 607 13.27 -19.79 -5.92
CA LEU A 607 12.43 -18.62 -5.64
C LEU A 607 11.39 -18.34 -6.75
N THR A 608 11.72 -18.70 -8.00
CA THR A 608 10.79 -18.67 -9.15
C THR A 608 9.59 -19.61 -9.00
N GLY A 609 9.66 -20.60 -8.11
CA GLY A 609 8.63 -21.61 -7.88
C GLY A 609 8.58 -22.69 -8.97
N THR A 610 9.58 -22.77 -9.86
CA THR A 610 9.50 -23.60 -11.07
C THR A 610 10.19 -24.95 -10.94
N LYS A 611 11.15 -25.11 -10.02
CA LYS A 611 11.90 -26.35 -9.83
C LYS A 611 12.13 -26.64 -8.34
N PRO A 612 12.11 -27.91 -7.92
CA PRO A 612 12.59 -28.30 -6.60
C PRO A 612 14.03 -27.84 -6.36
N LEU A 613 14.29 -27.32 -5.17
CA LEU A 613 15.64 -26.99 -4.72
C LEU A 613 16.32 -28.32 -4.32
N PRO A 614 17.46 -28.69 -4.94
CA PRO A 614 18.07 -29.98 -4.66
C PRO A 614 18.61 -30.04 -3.22
N SER A 615 18.20 -31.08 -2.49
CA SER A 615 18.40 -31.29 -1.04
C SER A 615 19.86 -31.39 -0.57
N SER A 616 20.82 -31.52 -1.49
CA SER A 616 22.24 -31.74 -1.16
C SER A 616 23.23 -30.97 -2.04
N SER A 617 22.76 -30.19 -3.03
CA SER A 617 23.66 -29.65 -4.07
C SER A 617 23.56 -28.16 -4.39
N ALA A 618 22.62 -27.42 -3.79
CA ALA A 618 22.50 -25.98 -4.08
C ALA A 618 23.68 -25.16 -3.55
N GLU A 619 24.37 -25.62 -2.49
CA GLU A 619 25.63 -25.01 -2.03
C GLU A 619 26.86 -25.58 -2.77
N SER A 620 26.88 -26.89 -3.09
CA SER A 620 28.03 -27.52 -3.76
C SER A 620 28.16 -27.15 -5.24
N SER A 621 27.10 -26.60 -5.85
CA SER A 621 27.11 -26.12 -7.24
C SER A 621 27.28 -24.61 -7.36
N ARG A 622 27.38 -23.85 -6.26
CA ARG A 622 27.70 -22.42 -6.32
C ARG A 622 29.16 -22.25 -6.68
N PHE A 623 29.44 -21.35 -7.61
CA PHE A 623 30.82 -20.97 -7.90
C PHE A 623 31.47 -20.42 -6.63
N LEU A 624 32.60 -21.01 -6.25
CA LEU A 624 33.43 -20.51 -5.17
C LEU A 624 34.28 -19.36 -5.70
N TRP A 625 33.96 -18.14 -5.28
CA TRP A 625 34.70 -16.94 -5.64
C TRP A 625 35.77 -16.66 -4.59
N LYS A 626 36.99 -16.35 -5.04
CA LYS A 626 38.02 -15.79 -4.16
C LYS A 626 37.73 -14.29 -4.02
N THR A 627 37.24 -13.87 -2.85
CA THR A 627 37.00 -12.47 -2.53
C THR A 627 38.23 -11.85 -1.88
N THR A 628 38.39 -10.53 -2.01
CA THR A 628 39.49 -9.77 -1.38
C THR A 628 39.33 -9.63 0.14
N ASP A 629 38.11 -9.82 0.64
CA ASP A 629 37.80 -9.76 2.07
C ASP A 629 37.85 -11.17 2.65
N GLU A 630 38.76 -11.43 3.60
CA GLU A 630 38.92 -12.72 4.30
C GLU A 630 37.86 -12.95 5.38
N SER A 631 37.01 -11.95 5.66
CA SER A 631 35.92 -12.06 6.62
C SER A 631 34.77 -11.14 6.21
N ASN A 632 33.66 -11.69 5.76
CA ASN A 632 32.39 -10.97 5.82
C ASN A 632 31.43 -11.87 6.56
N GLY A 633 30.95 -11.40 7.73
CA GLY A 633 30.12 -12.13 8.67
C GLY A 633 29.12 -13.00 7.93
N ALA A 634 29.27 -14.32 8.06
CA ALA A 634 28.47 -15.26 7.29
C ALA A 634 27.00 -14.97 7.56
N SER A 635 26.25 -14.58 6.52
CA SER A 635 24.79 -14.63 6.58
C SER A 635 24.40 -16.01 7.10
N PRO A 636 23.45 -16.10 8.05
CA PRO A 636 23.08 -17.39 8.61
C PRO A 636 22.73 -18.35 7.48
N ARG A 637 23.33 -19.55 7.50
CA ARG A 637 23.10 -20.51 6.41
C ARG A 637 21.66 -21.00 6.46
N SER A 638 21.03 -21.05 5.29
CA SER A 638 19.71 -21.65 5.11
C SER A 638 19.72 -23.10 5.58
N LEU A 639 18.76 -23.44 6.44
CA LEU A 639 18.62 -24.81 6.93
C LEU A 639 17.64 -25.60 6.04
N PRO A 640 17.93 -26.88 5.74
CA PRO A 640 17.05 -27.70 4.92
C PRO A 640 15.71 -27.93 5.62
N VAL A 641 14.66 -28.16 4.82
CA VAL A 641 13.35 -28.59 5.32
C VAL A 641 13.48 -29.93 6.05
N LYS A 642 12.81 -30.06 7.20
CA LYS A 642 12.76 -31.27 8.03
C LYS A 642 11.30 -31.70 8.23
N GLY A 643 10.87 -32.72 7.51
CA GLY A 643 9.46 -33.13 7.50
C GLY A 643 8.57 -31.99 7.00
N THR A 644 7.62 -31.54 7.82
CA THR A 644 6.75 -30.38 7.55
C THR A 644 7.27 -29.09 8.15
N SER A 645 8.51 -29.05 8.66
CA SER A 645 9.05 -27.89 9.37
C SER A 645 10.26 -27.29 8.66
N VAL A 646 10.38 -25.97 8.76
CA VAL A 646 11.49 -25.20 8.21
C VAL A 646 11.90 -24.08 9.16
N VAL A 647 13.17 -23.72 9.17
CA VAL A 647 13.67 -22.53 9.87
C VAL A 647 13.94 -21.46 8.82
N LEU A 648 13.28 -20.31 8.96
CA LEU A 648 13.60 -19.10 8.22
C LEU A 648 14.62 -18.28 9.01
N GLN A 649 15.78 -18.07 8.42
CA GLN A 649 16.76 -17.13 8.94
C GLN A 649 16.33 -15.69 8.63
N ALA A 650 16.91 -14.72 9.32
CA ALA A 650 16.72 -13.30 9.01
C ALA A 650 16.94 -13.03 7.52
N ILE A 651 16.14 -12.12 6.94
CA ILE A 651 16.05 -11.72 5.53
C ILE A 651 15.69 -12.82 4.51
N GLU A 652 15.56 -14.09 4.91
CA GLU A 652 15.29 -15.15 3.94
C GLU A 652 13.91 -15.04 3.28
N VAL A 653 13.87 -15.29 1.98
CA VAL A 653 12.63 -15.53 1.23
C VAL A 653 12.72 -16.91 0.60
N ARG A 654 11.80 -17.81 0.97
CA ARG A 654 11.82 -19.21 0.56
C ARG A 654 10.50 -19.62 -0.07
N ALA A 655 10.58 -20.42 -1.13
CA ALA A 655 9.44 -20.90 -1.90
C ALA A 655 9.24 -22.40 -1.64
N PHE A 656 8.00 -22.83 -1.46
CA PHE A 656 7.66 -24.21 -1.16
C PHE A 656 6.46 -24.67 -1.99
N ARG A 657 6.48 -25.94 -2.41
CA ARG A 657 5.29 -26.68 -2.78
C ARG A 657 4.79 -27.42 -1.55
N LEU A 658 3.57 -27.12 -1.14
CA LEU A 658 2.89 -27.73 0.00
C LEU A 658 1.76 -28.62 -0.54
N CYS A 659 1.86 -29.93 -0.35
CA CYS A 659 0.80 -30.88 -0.75
C CYS A 659 0.10 -31.49 0.47
N PHE A 660 -1.20 -31.72 0.34
CA PHE A 660 -2.08 -32.24 1.39
C PHE A 660 -2.53 -33.67 1.07
N GLY A 661 -2.41 -34.56 2.06
CA GLY A 661 -2.86 -35.95 1.99
C GLY A 661 -3.96 -36.24 3.02
N LYS A 662 -4.75 -37.31 2.80
CA LYS A 662 -5.77 -37.74 3.78
C LYS A 662 -5.11 -38.02 5.12
N SER A 663 -5.71 -37.52 6.20
CA SER A 663 -5.28 -37.83 7.56
C SER A 663 -5.63 -39.29 7.88
N PHE A 664 -4.63 -40.14 8.14
CA PHE A 664 -4.84 -41.45 8.73
C PHE A 664 -4.76 -41.29 10.25
N VAL A 665 -5.83 -40.78 10.86
CA VAL A 665 -6.04 -40.88 12.31
C VAL A 665 -7.17 -41.89 12.49
N ASP A 666 -6.85 -42.93 13.27
CA ASP A 666 -7.60 -44.15 13.54
C ASP A 666 -9.04 -44.17 13.03
N ALA A 667 -9.28 -45.02 12.04
CA ALA A 667 -10.59 -45.62 11.88
C ALA A 667 -10.83 -46.41 13.18
N ASP A 668 -11.53 -45.80 14.13
CA ASP A 668 -12.26 -46.56 15.12
C ASP A 668 -13.02 -47.63 14.35
N VAL A 669 -12.66 -48.87 14.67
CA VAL A 669 -13.36 -50.07 14.24
C VAL A 669 -14.72 -49.99 14.91
N GLU A 670 -15.65 -49.23 14.33
CA GLU A 670 -17.05 -49.54 14.47
C GLU A 670 -17.26 -50.85 13.71
N SER A 671 -17.23 -51.93 14.47
CA SER A 671 -17.77 -53.22 14.06
C SER A 671 -19.24 -53.00 13.67
N TRP A 672 -19.47 -52.87 12.36
CA TRP A 672 -20.77 -53.13 11.79
C TRP A 672 -20.94 -54.64 11.77
N ASP A 673 -21.53 -55.16 12.85
CA ASP A 673 -22.25 -56.44 12.80
C ASP A 673 -23.48 -56.21 11.91
N ASP A 674 -23.31 -56.38 10.60
CA ASP A 674 -24.41 -56.64 9.69
C ASP A 674 -24.25 -58.08 9.17
N GLU A 675 -24.91 -59.00 9.87
CA GLU A 675 -25.40 -60.23 9.27
C GLU A 675 -26.37 -59.85 8.14
N GLU A 676 -25.98 -60.09 6.89
CA GLU A 676 -26.78 -60.72 5.83
C GLU A 676 -26.23 -60.40 4.42
N GLY A 677 -25.99 -61.45 3.63
CA GLY A 677 -26.36 -61.42 2.21
C GLY A 677 -25.27 -61.15 1.17
N ASP A 678 -24.63 -62.23 0.73
CA ASP A 678 -24.37 -62.57 -0.68
C ASP A 678 -23.50 -61.67 -1.60
N SER A 679 -22.30 -62.20 -1.86
CA SER A 679 -21.86 -62.61 -3.21
C SER A 679 -21.76 -61.54 -4.32
N ILE A 680 -20.72 -60.69 -4.28
CA ILE A 680 -20.10 -60.12 -5.50
C ILE A 680 -18.56 -60.05 -5.35
N GLY A 681 -17.94 -61.12 -4.84
CA GLY A 681 -16.48 -61.24 -4.67
C GLY A 681 -15.77 -62.18 -5.65
N GLY A 682 -16.52 -62.87 -6.52
CA GLY A 682 -15.98 -63.95 -7.38
C GLY A 682 -15.79 -63.62 -8.86
N ALA A 683 -16.15 -62.42 -9.33
CA ALA A 683 -16.21 -62.12 -10.76
C ALA A 683 -15.13 -61.16 -11.30
N LEU A 684 -14.13 -60.80 -10.48
CA LEU A 684 -13.04 -59.88 -10.88
C LEU A 684 -11.65 -60.52 -10.95
N LEU A 685 -11.57 -61.86 -10.85
CA LEU A 685 -10.31 -62.60 -10.95
C LEU A 685 -10.14 -63.39 -12.26
N ASP A 686 -11.13 -63.37 -13.17
CA ASP A 686 -11.09 -64.11 -14.45
C ASP A 686 -10.96 -63.22 -15.71
N LEU A 687 -10.64 -61.92 -15.56
CA LEU A 687 -10.44 -61.02 -16.71
C LEU A 687 -8.98 -60.60 -16.97
N ALA A 688 -8.01 -61.24 -16.31
CA ALA A 688 -6.57 -60.99 -16.49
C ALA A 688 -5.81 -62.13 -17.20
N GLU A 689 -6.50 -63.15 -17.72
CA GLU A 689 -5.89 -64.21 -18.55
C GLU A 689 -6.41 -64.26 -20.01
N ILE A 690 -7.20 -63.28 -20.44
CA ILE A 690 -7.50 -63.03 -21.85
C ILE A 690 -7.44 -61.51 -22.10
N ILE A 691 -6.21 -60.97 -22.15
CA ILE A 691 -5.70 -59.87 -22.99
C ILE A 691 -4.19 -59.75 -22.78
#